data_AF-A0A955ZLE1-F1
#
_entry.id   AF-A0A955ZLE1-F1
#
_cell.length_a   1.000
_cell.length_b   1.000
_cell.length_c   1.000
_cell.angle_alpha   90.00
_cell.angle_beta   90.00
_cell.angle_gamma   90.00
#
_symmetry.space_group_name_H-M   'P 1'
#
loop_
_entity.id
_entity.type
_entity.pdbx_description
1 polymer ?
#
loop_
_entity_poly.entity_id
_entity_poly.type
_entity_poly.pdbx_seq_one_letter_code
_entity_poly.pdbx_strand_id
1 'polypeptide(L)'
;MASRFRSFVPPAAAVVYVCFAALSDHRGPWPWLALLGLPIALALIWRRTEEPREGEDRTEKSARLSIRAVAFGAALWLAARTGNPGRPGLDAVANLGTGVAIVAALVALSRISSRGGLLAVPRAATSLDAAGFAGFLWGIATALPATRALLPPESVRLDPLAIDYATTTAGAGSLLVLLAASWRLRVLRKLELGASDRAAGALSLAITAIAVAVPASLLDVAPPDRVLPVAVLIAAAACTWAATTREPTTVSSALRGILALLILGTPVALVTGFFARHASDHAGAIVLGACVASVVVGLLARSVARPLGPEQSRWLDAIEAASRGALQPEPDAAIRAALMALTQATGSPGEKPELWRLSPDEVLSVDIAGYLHVQKGEAPERLFELALQEPERTLRAEVLAALEVRRPEVRPLLGWFQSRHAFSATVILDDDGPLGFVLLPGVGRSSVMTLEEARAVRVLCDRISALISVSSALARSRARELSATDRADRADDEVHRLEHILELGAGRNEAAAGRLAREIRSAAFSPAARLAIDAIDRLGRLDAPLTLVVPPGSDATGWAAIAHLASSRRGGPFVVVDGSSGAEHEMSRWDDPESSPLALADGGTLVLLDVAALPEAIQSHIARVLSRQASTPARSSVLPPGLVATVRQPVNEVVGSGRLSASLARWLGGAEVSIPPLCDRAEDIRSLVLDQLARAGLRLRGEPLGVDVSALRVLTEHVWPGNELELRDVLDRAAAVVTDANVVSAAHLARAGFVPAPEPSASATATPVPVATRRRIRPRRSPRRQ
;
A
#
# COMPACT_ATOMS: atom_id res chain seq x y z
N MET A 1 -55.10 -2.03 -5.62
CA MET A 1 -56.02 -2.31 -4.48
C MET A 1 -56.92 -3.51 -4.73
N ALA A 2 -57.47 -3.70 -5.94
CA ALA A 2 -58.43 -4.78 -6.25
C ALA A 2 -57.90 -6.24 -6.08
N SER A 3 -56.62 -6.52 -6.37
CA SER A 3 -56.05 -7.86 -6.12
C SER A 3 -55.84 -8.19 -4.64
N ARG A 4 -55.72 -7.16 -3.79
CA ARG A 4 -55.45 -7.27 -2.35
C ARG A 4 -56.65 -7.84 -1.60
N PHE A 5 -57.83 -7.27 -1.87
CA PHE A 5 -59.11 -7.70 -1.31
C PHE A 5 -59.52 -9.11 -1.77
N ARG A 6 -59.24 -9.48 -3.02
CA ARG A 6 -59.61 -10.81 -3.57
C ARG A 6 -58.96 -11.99 -2.83
N SER A 7 -57.78 -11.82 -2.23
CA SER A 7 -57.09 -12.92 -1.53
C SER A 7 -57.56 -13.16 -0.09
N PHE A 8 -58.16 -12.15 0.56
CA PHE A 8 -58.61 -12.22 1.95
C PHE A 8 -60.07 -12.68 2.09
N VAL A 9 -60.91 -12.34 1.11
CA VAL A 9 -62.36 -12.61 1.15
C VAL A 9 -62.69 -14.11 1.31
N PRO A 10 -62.07 -15.05 0.57
CA PRO A 10 -62.41 -16.47 0.72
C PRO A 10 -62.06 -17.06 2.12
N PRO A 11 -60.85 -16.82 2.68
CA PRO A 11 -60.53 -17.23 4.05
C PRO A 11 -61.47 -16.66 5.12
N ALA A 12 -61.79 -15.36 5.03
CA ALA A 12 -62.68 -14.71 5.99
C ALA A 12 -64.12 -15.27 5.90
N ALA A 13 -64.64 -15.49 4.69
CA ALA A 13 -65.96 -16.07 4.48
C ALA A 13 -66.05 -17.51 5.03
N ALA A 14 -65.01 -18.32 4.84
CA ALA A 14 -64.96 -19.68 5.38
C ALA A 14 -65.00 -19.71 6.92
N VAL A 15 -64.23 -18.83 7.59
CA VAL A 15 -64.25 -18.73 9.06
C VAL A 15 -65.61 -18.24 9.57
N VAL A 16 -66.19 -17.23 8.92
CA VAL A 16 -67.54 -16.73 9.26
C VAL A 16 -68.58 -17.84 9.14
N TYR A 17 -68.53 -18.63 8.07
CA TYR A 17 -69.45 -19.76 7.87
C TYR A 17 -69.34 -20.81 8.99
N VAL A 18 -68.12 -21.16 9.40
CA VAL A 18 -67.88 -22.11 10.49
C VAL A 18 -68.36 -21.55 11.83
N CYS A 19 -68.14 -20.25 12.10
CA CYS A 19 -68.69 -19.61 13.30
C CYS A 19 -70.23 -19.63 13.31
N PHE A 20 -70.89 -19.42 12.15
CA PHE A 20 -72.34 -19.56 12.03
C PHE A 20 -72.82 -20.99 12.28
N ALA A 21 -72.09 -21.99 11.78
CA ALA A 21 -72.37 -23.40 12.06
C ALA A 21 -72.15 -23.77 13.54
N ALA A 22 -71.22 -23.12 14.24
CA ALA A 22 -71.02 -23.27 15.67
C ALA A 22 -72.11 -22.57 16.50
N LEU A 23 -72.61 -21.42 16.03
CA LEU A 23 -73.70 -20.65 16.66
C LEU A 23 -75.04 -21.39 16.63
N SER A 24 -75.34 -22.11 15.55
CA SER A 24 -76.56 -22.91 15.45
C SER A 24 -76.57 -24.09 16.42
N ASP A 25 -75.42 -24.45 16.98
CA ASP A 25 -75.22 -25.61 17.83
C ASP A 25 -75.00 -25.27 19.32
N HIS A 26 -74.37 -24.12 19.62
CA HIS A 26 -74.01 -23.74 20.99
C HIS A 26 -74.58 -22.36 21.35
N ARG A 27 -75.40 -22.28 22.42
CA ARG A 27 -76.01 -21.03 22.92
C ARG A 27 -75.07 -20.16 23.78
N GLY A 28 -73.76 -20.37 23.70
CA GLY A 28 -72.76 -19.67 24.52
C GLY A 28 -72.29 -18.33 23.91
N PRO A 29 -71.56 -17.50 24.66
CA PRO A 29 -71.00 -16.24 24.13
C PRO A 29 -69.78 -16.46 23.22
N TRP A 30 -69.11 -17.62 23.31
CA TRP A 30 -67.86 -17.90 22.59
C TRP A 30 -67.96 -17.87 21.06
N PRO A 31 -68.98 -18.47 20.42
CA PRO A 31 -69.13 -18.39 18.96
C PRO A 31 -69.36 -16.95 18.45
N TRP A 32 -70.06 -16.11 19.22
CA TRP A 32 -70.26 -14.69 18.89
C TRP A 32 -68.96 -13.89 18.94
N LEU A 33 -68.14 -14.13 19.97
CA LEU A 33 -66.81 -13.54 20.08
C LEU A 33 -65.89 -14.01 18.96
N ALA A 34 -65.96 -15.28 18.56
CA ALA A 34 -65.18 -15.82 17.44
C ALA A 34 -65.64 -15.25 16.08
N LEU A 35 -66.95 -15.09 15.86
CA LEU A 35 -67.53 -14.53 14.64
C LEU A 35 -67.04 -13.09 14.37
N LEU A 36 -66.94 -12.26 15.41
CA LEU A 36 -66.46 -10.89 15.30
C LEU A 36 -64.93 -10.80 15.36
N GLY A 37 -64.29 -11.54 16.26
CA GLY A 37 -62.86 -11.43 16.53
C GLY A 37 -61.95 -12.07 15.49
N LEU A 38 -62.29 -13.27 14.98
CA LEU A 38 -61.40 -14.02 14.07
C LEU A 38 -61.23 -13.36 12.69
N PRO A 39 -62.28 -12.84 12.02
CA PRO A 39 -62.12 -12.12 10.76
C PRO A 39 -61.29 -10.84 10.91
N ILE A 40 -61.43 -10.13 12.03
CA ILE A 40 -60.63 -8.93 12.34
C ILE A 40 -59.17 -9.31 12.58
N ALA A 41 -58.90 -10.38 13.33
CA ALA A 41 -57.56 -10.90 13.55
C ALA A 41 -56.88 -11.32 12.23
N LEU A 42 -57.61 -12.01 11.35
CA LEU A 42 -57.12 -12.36 10.02
C LEU A 42 -56.85 -11.11 9.16
N ALA A 43 -57.71 -10.09 9.23
CA ALA A 43 -57.51 -8.83 8.50
C ALA A 43 -56.24 -8.10 8.96
N LEU A 44 -55.97 -8.09 10.27
CA LEU A 44 -54.73 -7.53 10.84
C LEU A 44 -53.49 -8.28 10.36
N ILE A 45 -53.54 -9.62 10.33
CA ILE A 45 -52.42 -10.45 9.83
C ILE A 45 -52.23 -10.24 8.32
N TRP A 46 -53.30 -10.14 7.54
CA TRP A 46 -53.22 -9.84 6.12
C TRP A 46 -52.57 -8.48 5.88
N ARG A 47 -53.00 -7.45 6.64
CA ARG A 47 -52.44 -6.10 6.57
C ARG A 47 -50.96 -6.06 6.97
N ARG A 48 -50.55 -6.79 8.01
CA ARG A 48 -49.13 -6.87 8.43
C ARG A 48 -48.26 -7.63 7.44
N THR A 49 -48.85 -8.54 6.65
CA THR A 49 -48.15 -9.31 5.62
C THR A 49 -48.35 -8.72 4.22
N GLU A 50 -48.80 -7.47 4.09
CA GLU A 50 -48.87 -6.77 2.81
C GLU A 50 -47.47 -6.36 2.31
N GLU A 51 -47.30 -6.33 0.98
CA GLU A 51 -46.06 -5.83 0.37
C GLU A 51 -45.92 -4.33 0.68
N PRO A 52 -44.77 -3.91 1.26
CA PRO A 52 -44.49 -2.48 1.40
C PRO A 52 -44.39 -1.83 0.02
N ARG A 53 -44.81 -0.56 -0.07
CA ARG A 53 -44.66 0.23 -1.29
C ARG A 53 -43.20 0.65 -1.40
N GLU A 54 -42.54 0.17 -2.46
CA GLU A 54 -41.20 0.53 -2.94
C GLU A 54 -40.00 0.14 -2.06
N GLY A 55 -38.97 -0.40 -2.74
CA GLY A 55 -37.57 -0.39 -2.31
C GLY A 55 -37.12 -1.34 -1.22
N GLU A 56 -37.94 -1.67 -0.22
CA GLU A 56 -37.35 -2.00 1.09
C GLU A 56 -37.64 -3.39 1.69
N ASP A 57 -38.16 -4.38 0.95
CA ASP A 57 -38.37 -5.69 1.61
C ASP A 57 -38.15 -6.93 0.75
N ARG A 58 -37.05 -7.63 1.08
CA ARG A 58 -36.66 -8.97 0.61
C ARG A 58 -37.47 -10.09 1.28
N THR A 59 -38.71 -9.84 1.72
CA THR A 59 -39.56 -10.95 2.17
C THR A 59 -40.07 -11.70 0.95
N GLU A 60 -39.72 -12.98 0.86
CA GLU A 60 -40.14 -13.86 -0.22
C GLU A 60 -41.67 -14.02 -0.22
N LYS A 61 -42.28 -14.05 -1.42
CA LYS A 61 -43.73 -14.22 -1.60
C LYS A 61 -44.26 -15.51 -0.92
N SER A 62 -43.44 -16.56 -0.87
CA SER A 62 -43.70 -17.84 -0.20
C SER A 62 -43.87 -17.71 1.32
N ALA A 63 -43.03 -16.89 1.97
CA ALA A 63 -43.08 -16.64 3.41
C ALA A 63 -44.41 -15.97 3.82
N ARG A 64 -44.84 -14.96 3.06
CA ARG A 64 -46.11 -14.26 3.30
C ARG A 64 -47.32 -15.18 3.18
N LEU A 65 -47.32 -16.05 2.16
CA LEU A 65 -48.39 -17.03 1.96
C LEU A 65 -48.47 -18.04 3.11
N SER A 66 -47.33 -18.49 3.63
CA SER A 66 -47.27 -19.46 4.71
C SER A 66 -47.82 -18.89 6.04
N ILE A 67 -47.47 -17.65 6.39
CA ILE A 67 -48.02 -16.96 7.58
C ILE A 67 -49.55 -16.87 7.48
N ARG A 68 -50.06 -16.48 6.31
CA ARG A 68 -51.51 -16.37 6.06
C ARG A 68 -52.23 -17.71 6.17
N ALA A 69 -51.65 -18.78 5.62
CA ALA A 69 -52.21 -20.11 5.68
C ALA A 69 -52.24 -20.68 7.10
N VAL A 70 -51.20 -20.46 7.91
CA VAL A 70 -51.20 -20.85 9.33
C VAL A 70 -52.24 -20.07 10.13
N ALA A 71 -52.33 -18.75 9.92
CA ALA A 71 -53.34 -17.91 10.58
C ALA A 71 -54.76 -18.36 10.22
N PHE A 72 -55.01 -18.69 8.94
CA PHE A 72 -56.27 -19.23 8.48
C PHE A 72 -56.58 -20.59 9.13
N GLY A 73 -55.63 -21.52 9.16
CA GLY A 73 -55.80 -22.83 9.81
C GLY A 73 -56.10 -22.71 11.31
N ALA A 74 -55.41 -21.82 12.02
CA ALA A 74 -55.65 -21.54 13.43
C ALA A 74 -57.03 -20.89 13.67
N ALA A 75 -57.46 -19.96 12.81
CA ALA A 75 -58.78 -19.36 12.89
C ALA A 75 -59.89 -20.40 12.61
N LEU A 76 -59.68 -21.30 11.66
CA LEU A 76 -60.62 -22.38 11.35
C LEU A 76 -60.78 -23.35 12.53
N TRP A 77 -59.67 -23.72 13.15
CA TRP A 77 -59.68 -24.56 14.35
C TRP A 77 -60.38 -23.88 15.53
N LEU A 78 -60.07 -22.59 15.80
CA LEU A 78 -60.68 -21.86 16.91
C LEU A 78 -62.19 -21.68 16.69
N ALA A 79 -62.61 -21.36 15.46
CA ALA A 79 -64.02 -21.25 15.08
C ALA A 79 -64.76 -22.57 15.32
N ALA A 80 -64.20 -23.70 14.86
CA ALA A 80 -64.80 -25.01 15.04
C ALA A 80 -64.94 -25.43 16.52
N ARG A 81 -63.94 -25.10 17.35
CA ARG A 81 -63.92 -25.43 18.78
C ARG A 81 -64.80 -24.54 19.65
N THR A 82 -65.39 -23.48 19.10
CA THR A 82 -66.42 -22.69 19.82
C THR A 82 -67.78 -23.37 19.87
N GLY A 83 -68.04 -24.35 18.99
CA GLY A 83 -69.27 -25.15 18.98
C GLY A 83 -69.27 -26.28 20.02
N ASN A 84 -70.34 -27.07 20.06
CA ASN A 84 -70.49 -28.13 21.06
C ASN A 84 -69.53 -29.30 20.76
N PRO A 85 -68.72 -29.78 21.74
CA PRO A 85 -67.82 -30.91 21.54
C PRO A 85 -68.55 -32.19 21.09
N GLY A 86 -67.92 -32.97 20.20
CA GLY A 86 -68.42 -34.27 19.74
C GLY A 86 -69.25 -34.24 18.46
N ARG A 87 -69.33 -33.07 17.80
CA ARG A 87 -69.96 -32.94 16.48
C ARG A 87 -68.97 -33.25 15.37
N PRO A 88 -69.21 -34.32 14.58
CA PRO A 88 -68.25 -34.79 13.58
C PRO A 88 -67.96 -33.75 12.49
N GLY A 89 -68.93 -32.89 12.13
CA GLY A 89 -68.69 -31.81 11.17
C GLY A 89 -67.72 -30.74 11.69
N LEU A 90 -67.83 -30.35 12.96
CA LEU A 90 -66.92 -29.38 13.57
C LEU A 90 -65.55 -30.00 13.85
N ASP A 91 -65.49 -31.27 14.23
CA ASP A 91 -64.22 -31.99 14.42
C ASP A 91 -63.45 -32.13 13.09
N ALA A 92 -64.15 -32.39 11.99
CA ALA A 92 -63.55 -32.41 10.65
C ALA A 92 -62.94 -31.04 10.28
N VAL A 93 -63.68 -29.95 10.52
CA VAL A 93 -63.20 -28.60 10.24
C VAL A 93 -62.02 -28.20 11.13
N ALA A 94 -62.03 -28.61 12.39
CA ALA A 94 -60.91 -28.41 13.31
C ALA A 94 -59.65 -29.14 12.82
N ASN A 95 -59.79 -30.41 12.39
CA ASN A 95 -58.69 -31.21 11.86
C ASN A 95 -58.16 -30.63 10.54
N LEU A 96 -59.05 -30.14 9.67
CA LEU A 96 -58.66 -29.45 8.45
C LEU A 96 -57.83 -28.20 8.77
N GLY A 97 -58.25 -27.41 9.78
CA GLY A 97 -57.53 -26.22 10.23
C GLY A 97 -56.12 -26.53 10.71
N THR A 98 -55.97 -27.55 11.55
CA THR A 98 -54.65 -28.01 12.00
C THR A 98 -53.80 -28.55 10.86
N GLY A 99 -54.39 -29.32 9.94
CA GLY A 99 -53.72 -29.84 8.73
C GLY A 99 -53.17 -28.73 7.83
N VAL A 100 -53.98 -27.72 7.53
CA VAL A 100 -53.56 -26.55 6.74
C VAL A 100 -52.39 -25.83 7.42
N ALA A 101 -52.45 -25.65 8.74
CA ALA A 101 -51.39 -24.97 9.48
C ALA A 101 -50.06 -25.75 9.45
N ILE A 102 -50.07 -27.06 9.68
CA ILE A 102 -48.82 -27.85 9.67
C ILE A 102 -48.21 -27.93 8.28
N VAL A 103 -49.03 -28.12 7.23
CA VAL A 103 -48.56 -28.13 5.84
C VAL A 103 -47.94 -26.79 5.48
N ALA A 104 -48.59 -25.67 5.84
CA ALA A 104 -48.05 -24.34 5.62
C ALA A 104 -46.72 -24.10 6.36
N ALA A 105 -46.58 -24.59 7.59
CA ALA A 105 -45.34 -24.49 8.35
C ALA A 105 -44.20 -25.30 7.73
N LEU A 106 -44.46 -26.53 7.27
CA LEU A 106 -43.48 -27.36 6.59
C LEU A 106 -43.06 -26.78 5.23
N VAL A 107 -44.01 -26.20 4.49
CA VAL A 107 -43.71 -25.43 3.28
C VAL A 107 -42.82 -24.23 3.61
N ALA A 108 -43.12 -23.47 4.68
CA ALA A 108 -42.30 -22.34 5.11
C ALA A 108 -40.86 -22.77 5.43
N LEU A 109 -40.67 -23.90 6.12
CA LEU A 109 -39.35 -24.46 6.43
C LEU A 109 -38.58 -24.87 5.16
N SER A 110 -39.24 -25.51 4.19
CA SER A 110 -38.60 -25.89 2.92
C SER A 110 -38.21 -24.68 2.04
N ARG A 111 -38.81 -23.51 2.31
CA ARG A 111 -38.64 -22.26 1.54
C ARG A 111 -37.97 -21.17 2.37
N ILE A 112 -37.14 -21.50 3.35
CA ILE A 112 -36.37 -20.50 4.10
C ILE A 112 -35.46 -19.75 3.11
N SER A 113 -35.62 -18.43 3.04
CA SER A 113 -34.81 -17.56 2.19
C SER A 113 -33.34 -17.60 2.59
N SER A 114 -32.44 -17.77 1.62
CA SER A 114 -31.00 -17.61 1.83
C SER A 114 -30.64 -16.12 1.78
N ARG A 115 -29.61 -15.70 2.53
CA ARG A 115 -29.09 -14.32 2.48
C ARG A 115 -28.09 -14.10 1.34
N GLY A 116 -28.06 -14.99 0.35
CA GLY A 116 -26.98 -15.10 -0.63
C GLY A 116 -25.79 -15.86 -0.07
N GLY A 117 -24.68 -15.82 -0.81
CA GLY A 117 -23.46 -16.57 -0.51
C GLY A 117 -23.03 -17.46 -1.68
N LEU A 118 -21.85 -18.04 -1.55
CA LEU A 118 -21.21 -18.90 -2.53
C LEU A 118 -21.86 -20.29 -2.61
N LEU A 119 -22.61 -20.70 -1.58
CA LEU A 119 -23.29 -21.99 -1.51
C LEU A 119 -24.65 -21.97 -2.22
N ALA A 120 -24.87 -22.97 -3.08
CA ALA A 120 -26.18 -23.24 -3.65
C ALA A 120 -27.03 -24.09 -2.70
N VAL A 121 -28.33 -23.77 -2.60
CA VAL A 121 -29.26 -24.52 -1.74
C VAL A 121 -29.38 -25.96 -2.23
N PRO A 122 -29.16 -26.98 -1.37
CA PRO A 122 -29.33 -28.38 -1.75
C PRO A 122 -30.76 -28.68 -2.16
N ARG A 123 -30.97 -29.40 -3.28
CA ARG A 123 -32.32 -29.83 -3.73
C ARG A 123 -33.08 -30.59 -2.65
N ALA A 124 -32.37 -31.41 -1.87
CA ALA A 124 -32.92 -32.18 -0.75
C ALA A 124 -33.43 -31.29 0.41
N ALA A 125 -33.01 -30.03 0.52
CA ALA A 125 -33.51 -29.09 1.52
C ALA A 125 -34.85 -28.44 1.11
N THR A 126 -35.16 -28.48 -0.19
CA THR A 126 -36.40 -27.90 -0.76
C THR A 126 -37.51 -28.93 -1.01
N SER A 127 -37.32 -30.18 -0.58
CA SER A 127 -38.31 -31.26 -0.73
C SER A 127 -39.58 -30.96 0.07
N LEU A 128 -40.74 -31.23 -0.52
CA LEU A 128 -42.05 -31.08 0.13
C LEU A 128 -42.60 -32.38 0.71
N ASP A 129 -41.78 -33.44 0.77
CA ASP A 129 -42.20 -34.79 1.21
C ASP A 129 -42.82 -34.77 2.61
N ALA A 130 -42.23 -33.99 3.53
CA ALA A 130 -42.76 -33.82 4.89
C ALA A 130 -44.14 -33.16 4.88
N ALA A 131 -44.34 -32.14 4.04
CA ALA A 131 -45.62 -31.46 3.89
C ALA A 131 -46.67 -32.38 3.24
N GLY A 132 -46.29 -33.18 2.25
CA GLY A 132 -47.15 -34.18 1.63
C GLY A 132 -47.57 -35.27 2.63
N PHE A 133 -46.64 -35.77 3.44
CA PHE A 133 -46.93 -36.77 4.47
C PHE A 133 -47.83 -36.22 5.59
N ALA A 134 -47.56 -35.02 6.09
CA ALA A 134 -48.44 -34.37 7.07
C ALA A 134 -49.84 -34.11 6.48
N GLY A 135 -49.92 -33.67 5.22
CA GLY A 135 -51.19 -33.50 4.51
C GLY A 135 -51.99 -34.81 4.38
N PHE A 136 -51.31 -35.93 4.13
CA PHE A 136 -51.94 -37.25 4.10
C PHE A 136 -52.51 -37.66 5.47
N LEU A 137 -51.74 -37.51 6.55
CA LEU A 137 -52.20 -37.80 7.92
C LEU A 137 -53.44 -36.98 8.30
N TRP A 138 -53.39 -35.67 8.08
CA TRP A 138 -54.52 -34.79 8.38
C TRP A 138 -55.69 -34.95 7.41
N GLY A 139 -55.44 -35.41 6.18
CA GLY A 139 -56.48 -35.80 5.23
C GLY A 139 -57.32 -36.96 5.77
N ILE A 140 -56.68 -38.01 6.32
CA ILE A 140 -57.37 -39.13 6.97
C ILE A 140 -58.12 -38.66 8.22
N ALA A 141 -57.46 -37.90 9.10
CA ALA A 141 -58.07 -37.38 10.32
C ALA A 141 -59.24 -36.42 10.06
N THR A 142 -59.29 -35.77 8.90
CA THR A 142 -60.42 -34.93 8.47
C THR A 142 -61.52 -35.76 7.81
N ALA A 143 -61.17 -36.75 6.98
CA ALA A 143 -62.13 -37.54 6.22
C ALA A 143 -63.02 -38.43 7.09
N LEU A 144 -62.48 -39.01 8.16
CA LEU A 144 -63.25 -39.87 9.08
C LEU A 144 -64.42 -39.13 9.76
N PRO A 145 -64.22 -37.98 10.44
CA PRO A 145 -65.34 -37.22 10.99
C PRO A 145 -66.20 -36.57 9.89
N ALA A 146 -65.63 -36.17 8.73
CA ALA A 146 -66.43 -35.63 7.63
C ALA A 146 -67.41 -36.66 7.03
N THR A 147 -66.97 -37.90 6.82
CA THR A 147 -67.83 -38.98 6.32
C THR A 147 -68.94 -39.31 7.30
N ARG A 148 -68.66 -39.34 8.61
CA ARG A 148 -69.68 -39.47 9.65
C ARG A 148 -70.67 -38.32 9.69
N ALA A 149 -70.26 -37.10 9.31
CA ALA A 149 -71.14 -35.94 9.28
C ALA A 149 -72.04 -35.86 8.03
N LEU A 150 -71.55 -36.37 6.89
CA LEU A 150 -72.22 -36.25 5.59
C LEU A 150 -73.09 -37.47 5.23
N LEU A 151 -72.76 -38.65 5.73
CA LEU A 151 -73.49 -39.89 5.43
C LEU A 151 -74.54 -40.21 6.51
N PRO A 152 -75.68 -40.83 6.13
CA PRO A 152 -76.68 -41.26 7.11
C PRO A 152 -76.07 -42.27 8.11
N PRO A 153 -76.44 -42.20 9.40
CA PRO A 153 -75.85 -43.05 10.45
C PRO A 153 -76.05 -44.56 10.23
N GLU A 154 -77.03 -44.95 9.41
CA GLU A 154 -77.29 -46.34 9.04
C GLU A 154 -76.29 -46.92 8.04
N SER A 155 -75.61 -46.07 7.26
CA SER A 155 -74.74 -46.50 6.15
C SER A 155 -73.30 -46.78 6.57
N VAL A 156 -72.80 -46.12 7.62
CA VAL A 156 -71.40 -46.22 8.06
C VAL A 156 -71.32 -46.20 9.58
N ARG A 157 -71.07 -47.36 10.20
CA ARG A 157 -70.77 -47.48 11.64
C ARG A 157 -69.28 -47.21 11.89
N LEU A 158 -68.90 -45.93 11.91
CA LEU A 158 -67.58 -45.50 12.37
C LEU A 158 -67.58 -45.37 13.90
N ASP A 159 -66.72 -46.14 14.57
CA ASP A 159 -66.49 -46.01 16.01
C ASP A 159 -65.93 -44.60 16.32
N PRO A 160 -66.54 -43.83 17.25
CA PRO A 160 -65.98 -42.57 17.73
C PRO A 160 -64.49 -42.68 18.10
N LEU A 161 -64.06 -43.81 18.67
CA LEU A 161 -62.66 -44.05 19.04
C LEU A 161 -61.73 -44.01 17.83
N ALA A 162 -62.18 -44.45 16.65
CA ALA A 162 -61.38 -44.41 15.43
C ALA A 162 -61.09 -42.96 14.97
N ILE A 163 -62.02 -42.03 15.23
CA ILE A 163 -61.83 -40.60 14.97
C ILE A 163 -60.77 -40.05 15.93
N ASP A 164 -60.88 -40.37 17.22
CA ASP A 164 -59.93 -39.94 18.25
C ASP A 164 -58.52 -40.53 18.02
N TYR A 165 -58.42 -41.80 17.61
CA TYR A 165 -57.14 -42.40 17.23
C TYR A 165 -56.53 -41.75 15.98
N ALA A 166 -57.35 -41.39 14.98
CA ALA A 166 -56.85 -40.72 13.79
C ALA A 166 -56.34 -39.31 14.09
N THR A 167 -57.04 -38.53 14.92
CA THR A 167 -56.61 -37.18 15.31
C THR A 167 -55.37 -37.18 16.18
N THR A 168 -55.29 -38.10 17.15
CA THR A 168 -54.12 -38.26 18.01
C THR A 168 -52.89 -38.72 17.23
N THR A 169 -53.05 -39.70 16.34
CA THR A 169 -51.97 -40.19 15.46
C THR A 169 -51.50 -39.10 14.50
N ALA A 170 -52.43 -38.35 13.89
CA ALA A 170 -52.08 -37.22 13.04
C ALA A 170 -51.37 -36.11 13.83
N GLY A 171 -51.80 -35.82 15.05
CA GLY A 171 -51.19 -34.85 15.95
C GLY A 171 -49.76 -35.21 16.35
N ALA A 172 -49.57 -36.41 16.93
CA ALA A 172 -48.26 -36.90 17.33
C ALA A 172 -47.31 -37.07 16.13
N GLY A 173 -47.81 -37.68 15.05
CA GLY A 173 -47.05 -37.86 13.81
C GLY A 173 -46.60 -36.53 13.21
N SER A 174 -47.45 -35.51 13.22
CA SER A 174 -47.11 -34.17 12.71
C SER A 174 -46.03 -33.47 13.52
N LEU A 175 -46.04 -33.60 14.85
CA LEU A 175 -44.97 -33.04 15.70
C LEU A 175 -43.63 -33.73 15.42
N LEU A 176 -43.62 -35.06 15.24
CA LEU A 176 -42.42 -35.81 14.87
C LEU A 176 -41.91 -35.43 13.47
N VAL A 177 -42.82 -35.27 12.50
CA VAL A 177 -42.47 -34.82 11.14
C VAL A 177 -41.88 -33.42 11.16
N LEU A 178 -42.45 -32.52 11.95
CA LEU A 178 -41.94 -31.15 12.12
C LEU A 178 -40.54 -31.16 12.74
N LEU A 179 -40.34 -31.95 13.80
CA LEU A 179 -39.03 -32.14 14.44
C LEU A 179 -37.99 -32.67 13.45
N ALA A 180 -38.32 -33.75 12.71
CA ALA A 180 -37.44 -34.37 11.74
C ALA A 180 -37.13 -33.45 10.56
N ALA A 181 -38.12 -32.69 10.07
CA ALA A 181 -37.93 -31.71 9.00
C ALA A 181 -37.00 -30.57 9.44
N SER A 182 -37.20 -30.00 10.64
CA SER A 182 -36.33 -28.96 11.19
C SER A 182 -34.91 -29.47 11.44
N TRP A 183 -34.75 -30.69 11.96
CA TRP A 183 -33.45 -31.33 12.15
C TRP A 183 -32.72 -31.55 10.82
N ARG A 184 -33.40 -32.16 9.84
CA ARG A 184 -32.86 -32.40 8.50
C ARG A 184 -32.43 -31.09 7.84
N LEU A 185 -33.24 -30.04 7.95
CA LEU A 185 -32.92 -28.73 7.37
C LEU A 185 -31.70 -28.10 8.04
N ARG A 186 -31.58 -28.19 9.37
CA ARG A 186 -30.41 -27.74 10.13
C ARG A 186 -29.13 -28.44 9.68
N VAL A 187 -29.18 -29.76 9.44
CA VAL A 187 -28.02 -30.54 8.98
C VAL A 187 -27.65 -30.19 7.54
N LEU A 188 -28.64 -30.14 6.63
CA LEU A 188 -28.41 -29.90 5.20
C LEU A 188 -27.93 -28.47 4.89
N ARG A 189 -28.38 -27.48 5.66
CA ARG A 189 -28.06 -26.05 5.47
C ARG A 189 -27.15 -25.49 6.57
N LYS A 190 -26.37 -26.35 7.24
CA LYS A 190 -25.53 -25.97 8.39
C LYS A 190 -24.54 -24.83 8.10
N LEU A 191 -24.07 -24.73 6.85
CA LEU A 191 -23.09 -23.74 6.41
C LEU A 191 -23.72 -22.43 5.88
N GLU A 192 -25.04 -22.37 5.73
CA GLU A 192 -25.72 -21.17 5.24
C GLU A 192 -26.07 -20.23 6.41
N LEU A 193 -25.45 -19.05 6.44
CA LEU A 193 -25.69 -18.04 7.48
C LEU A 193 -27.15 -17.57 7.47
N GLY A 194 -27.78 -17.53 8.64
CA GLY A 194 -29.19 -17.16 8.82
C GLY A 194 -30.20 -18.27 8.52
N ALA A 195 -29.96 -19.14 7.55
CA ALA A 195 -30.85 -20.27 7.28
C ALA A 195 -30.71 -21.37 8.35
N SER A 196 -29.47 -21.69 8.73
CA SER A 196 -29.17 -22.61 9.83
C SER A 196 -29.76 -22.12 11.16
N ASP A 197 -29.65 -20.82 11.45
CA ASP A 197 -30.17 -20.21 12.69
C ASP A 197 -31.70 -20.30 12.78
N ARG A 198 -32.41 -20.02 11.68
CA ARG A 198 -33.88 -20.19 11.61
C ARG A 198 -34.30 -21.66 11.75
N ALA A 199 -33.56 -22.58 11.13
CA ALA A 199 -33.83 -24.02 11.24
C ALA A 199 -33.58 -24.55 12.65
N ALA A 200 -32.49 -24.12 13.30
CA ALA A 200 -32.21 -24.41 14.69
C ALA A 200 -33.29 -23.85 15.61
N GLY A 201 -33.79 -22.65 15.33
CA GLY A 201 -34.88 -22.07 16.10
C GLY A 201 -36.20 -22.81 15.96
N ALA A 202 -36.57 -23.19 14.73
CA ALA A 202 -37.73 -24.03 14.49
C ALA A 202 -37.60 -25.39 15.18
N LEU A 203 -36.40 -25.99 15.17
CA LEU A 203 -36.12 -27.24 15.87
C LEU A 203 -36.35 -27.09 17.39
N SER A 204 -35.80 -26.05 18.01
CA SER A 204 -35.99 -25.79 19.45
C SER A 204 -37.46 -25.57 19.81
N LEU A 205 -38.22 -24.90 18.96
CA LEU A 205 -39.67 -24.70 19.13
C LEU A 205 -40.47 -26.01 18.95
N ALA A 206 -40.07 -26.86 18.01
CA ALA A 206 -40.69 -28.18 17.82
C ALA A 206 -40.43 -29.10 19.02
N ILE A 207 -39.18 -29.15 19.52
CA ILE A 207 -38.81 -29.89 20.74
C ILE A 207 -39.64 -29.38 21.92
N THR A 208 -39.74 -28.05 22.07
CA THR A 208 -40.55 -27.39 23.09
C THR A 208 -42.01 -27.82 23.03
N ALA A 209 -42.62 -27.81 21.84
CA ALA A 209 -44.01 -28.20 21.68
C ALA A 209 -44.25 -29.67 22.07
N ILE A 210 -43.33 -30.57 21.71
CA ILE A 210 -43.38 -31.99 22.10
C ILE A 210 -43.22 -32.14 23.62
N ALA A 211 -42.22 -31.47 24.20
CA ALA A 211 -41.91 -31.52 25.62
C ALA A 211 -43.04 -30.99 26.52
N VAL A 212 -43.91 -30.12 25.99
CA VAL A 212 -45.11 -29.65 26.70
C VAL A 212 -46.31 -30.55 26.42
N ALA A 213 -46.55 -30.89 25.16
CA ALA A 213 -47.77 -31.59 24.74
C ALA A 213 -47.83 -33.05 25.21
N VAL A 214 -46.70 -33.77 25.15
CA VAL A 214 -46.66 -35.18 25.54
C VAL A 214 -46.91 -35.35 27.04
N PRO A 215 -46.21 -34.62 27.95
CA PRO A 215 -46.53 -34.70 29.38
C PRO A 215 -47.92 -34.18 29.73
N ALA A 216 -48.40 -33.10 29.08
CA ALA A 216 -49.76 -32.61 29.31
C ALA A 216 -50.83 -33.65 28.95
N SER A 217 -50.58 -34.44 27.90
CA SER A 217 -51.44 -35.56 27.51
C SER A 217 -51.33 -36.75 28.47
N LEU A 218 -50.13 -37.07 28.98
CA LEU A 218 -49.92 -38.19 29.89
C LEU A 218 -50.47 -37.93 31.31
N LEU A 219 -50.48 -36.67 31.75
CA LEU A 219 -51.03 -36.24 33.04
C LEU A 219 -52.54 -35.97 33.00
N ASP A 220 -53.20 -36.39 31.91
CA ASP A 220 -54.64 -36.25 31.66
C ASP A 220 -55.15 -34.81 31.83
N VAL A 221 -54.32 -33.81 31.46
CA VAL A 221 -54.69 -32.39 31.59
C VAL A 221 -55.92 -32.09 30.73
N ALA A 222 -55.95 -32.65 29.53
CA ALA A 222 -57.07 -32.72 28.61
C ALA A 222 -56.84 -33.93 27.68
N PRO A 223 -57.88 -34.46 27.01
CA PRO A 223 -57.74 -35.67 26.22
C PRO A 223 -56.84 -35.42 24.99
N PRO A 224 -56.10 -36.46 24.53
CA PRO A 224 -55.02 -36.32 23.56
C PRO A 224 -55.48 -35.79 22.20
N ASP A 225 -56.71 -36.09 21.80
CA ASP A 225 -57.39 -35.60 20.59
C ASP A 225 -57.60 -34.07 20.59
N ARG A 226 -57.45 -33.43 21.76
CA ARG A 226 -57.55 -31.96 21.92
C ARG A 226 -56.21 -31.31 22.18
N VAL A 227 -55.35 -31.91 23.00
CA VAL A 227 -54.04 -31.34 23.36
C VAL A 227 -53.08 -31.35 22.17
N LEU A 228 -53.01 -32.47 21.43
CA LEU A 228 -52.04 -32.61 20.34
C LEU A 228 -52.33 -31.66 19.15
N PRO A 229 -53.57 -31.47 18.68
CA PRO A 229 -53.84 -30.50 17.61
C PRO A 229 -53.52 -29.05 18.00
N VAL A 230 -53.75 -28.68 19.26
CA VAL A 230 -53.35 -27.35 19.79
C VAL A 230 -51.84 -27.20 19.77
N ALA A 231 -51.12 -28.21 20.24
CA ALA A 231 -49.66 -28.21 20.20
C ALA A 231 -49.12 -28.11 18.77
N VAL A 232 -49.73 -28.81 17.81
CA VAL A 232 -49.37 -28.70 16.38
C VAL A 232 -49.62 -27.30 15.85
N LEU A 233 -50.74 -26.65 16.19
CA LEU A 233 -51.03 -25.28 15.78
C LEU A 233 -50.02 -24.27 16.33
N ILE A 234 -49.71 -24.37 17.62
CA ILE A 234 -48.72 -23.50 18.29
C ILE A 234 -47.34 -23.74 17.67
N ALA A 235 -46.94 -25.00 17.48
CA ALA A 235 -45.66 -25.36 16.86
C ALA A 235 -45.57 -24.88 15.41
N ALA A 236 -46.64 -25.03 14.63
CA ALA A 236 -46.73 -24.58 13.25
C ALA A 236 -46.61 -23.05 13.15
N ALA A 237 -47.31 -22.31 14.02
CA ALA A 237 -47.21 -20.86 14.10
C ALA A 237 -45.81 -20.40 14.50
N ALA A 238 -45.22 -21.01 15.54
CA ALA A 238 -43.88 -20.68 16.02
C ALA A 238 -42.79 -21.01 14.97
N CYS A 239 -42.86 -22.17 14.33
CA CYS A 239 -41.89 -22.57 13.29
C CYS A 239 -42.03 -21.71 12.03
N THR A 240 -43.25 -21.36 11.64
CA THR A 240 -43.48 -20.43 10.52
C THR A 240 -42.94 -19.05 10.83
N TRP A 241 -43.16 -18.56 12.06
CA TRP A 241 -42.56 -17.31 12.51
C TRP A 241 -41.03 -17.39 12.44
N ALA A 242 -40.41 -18.41 13.03
CA ALA A 242 -38.96 -18.62 12.97
C ALA A 242 -38.43 -18.66 11.53
N ALA A 243 -39.09 -19.39 10.62
CA ALA A 243 -38.71 -19.51 9.22
C ALA A 243 -38.82 -18.19 8.43
N THR A 244 -39.73 -17.29 8.83
CA THR A 244 -40.08 -16.08 8.07
C THR A 244 -39.56 -14.78 8.68
N THR A 245 -38.97 -14.85 9.88
CA THR A 245 -38.36 -13.69 10.55
C THR A 245 -37.30 -12.98 9.69
N ARG A 246 -37.39 -11.65 9.64
CA ARG A 246 -36.44 -10.80 8.89
C ARG A 246 -35.06 -10.74 9.56
N GLU A 247 -35.04 -10.83 10.88
CA GLU A 247 -33.84 -10.81 11.72
C GLU A 247 -33.65 -12.16 12.42
N PRO A 248 -32.88 -13.11 11.85
CA PRO A 248 -32.61 -14.41 12.48
C PRO A 248 -31.87 -14.29 13.81
N THR A 249 -31.13 -13.20 14.01
CA THR A 249 -30.33 -12.95 15.21
C THR A 249 -31.22 -12.68 16.44
N THR A 250 -32.34 -11.96 16.27
CA THR A 250 -33.29 -11.74 17.38
C THR A 250 -34.03 -13.01 17.74
N VAL A 251 -34.23 -13.90 16.76
CA VAL A 251 -34.80 -15.23 16.97
C VAL A 251 -33.86 -16.09 17.80
N SER A 252 -32.57 -16.19 17.42
CA SER A 252 -31.57 -16.97 18.17
C SER A 252 -31.41 -16.51 19.63
N SER A 253 -31.36 -15.20 19.88
CA SER A 253 -31.24 -14.66 21.25
C SER A 253 -32.52 -14.81 22.06
N ALA A 254 -33.69 -14.54 21.49
CA ALA A 254 -34.97 -14.75 22.16
C ALA A 254 -35.24 -16.24 22.44
N LEU A 255 -34.86 -17.14 21.53
CA LEU A 255 -35.01 -18.59 21.68
C LEU A 255 -34.16 -19.15 22.81
N ARG A 256 -32.94 -18.63 23.04
CA ARG A 256 -32.13 -19.02 24.21
C ARG A 256 -32.85 -18.68 25.51
N GLY A 257 -33.45 -17.48 25.58
CA GLY A 257 -34.28 -17.07 26.71
C GLY A 257 -35.55 -17.90 26.87
N ILE A 258 -36.28 -18.15 25.78
CA ILE A 258 -37.51 -18.97 25.78
C ILE A 258 -37.20 -20.41 26.17
N LEU A 259 -36.14 -21.00 25.61
CA LEU A 259 -35.71 -22.37 25.94
C LEU A 259 -35.28 -22.48 27.40
N ALA A 260 -34.52 -21.51 27.92
CA ALA A 260 -34.15 -21.47 29.34
C ALA A 260 -35.39 -21.35 30.25
N LEU A 261 -36.35 -20.48 29.89
CA LEU A 261 -37.63 -20.36 30.59
C LEU A 261 -38.43 -21.65 30.54
N LEU A 262 -38.39 -22.40 29.44
CA LEU A 262 -39.14 -23.65 29.28
C LEU A 262 -38.51 -24.80 30.06
N ILE A 263 -37.19 -24.96 29.98
CA ILE A 263 -36.44 -25.99 30.74
C ILE A 263 -36.70 -25.83 32.23
N LEU A 264 -36.71 -24.60 32.74
CA LEU A 264 -36.93 -24.30 34.16
C LEU A 264 -38.42 -24.24 34.53
N GLY A 265 -39.27 -23.71 33.64
CA GLY A 265 -40.67 -23.40 33.93
C GLY A 265 -41.63 -24.54 33.67
N THR A 266 -41.39 -25.41 32.69
CA THR A 266 -42.25 -26.55 32.39
C THR A 266 -42.37 -27.52 33.56
N PRO A 267 -41.28 -27.92 34.27
CA PRO A 267 -41.39 -28.74 35.48
C PRO A 267 -42.25 -28.08 36.57
N VAL A 268 -42.06 -26.78 36.81
CA VAL A 268 -42.82 -26.01 37.81
C VAL A 268 -44.31 -25.99 37.46
N ALA A 269 -44.65 -25.74 36.18
CA ALA A 269 -46.04 -25.71 35.72
C ALA A 269 -46.71 -27.09 35.80
N LEU A 270 -46.02 -28.17 35.42
CA LEU A 270 -46.55 -29.53 35.48
C LEU A 270 -46.76 -29.99 36.93
N VAL A 271 -45.79 -29.73 37.82
CA VAL A 271 -45.89 -30.03 39.25
C VAL A 271 -47.05 -29.27 39.88
N THR A 272 -47.20 -27.98 39.56
CA THR A 272 -48.31 -27.17 40.04
C THR A 272 -49.66 -27.74 39.57
N GLY A 273 -49.78 -28.08 38.29
CA GLY A 273 -51.01 -28.67 37.74
C GLY A 273 -51.36 -30.02 38.36
N PHE A 274 -50.36 -30.86 38.63
CA PHE A 274 -50.55 -32.15 39.31
C PHE A 274 -51.04 -31.96 40.75
N PHE A 275 -50.37 -31.12 41.55
CA PHE A 275 -50.74 -30.91 42.96
C PHE A 275 -52.06 -30.14 43.12
N ALA A 276 -52.35 -29.17 42.25
CA ALA A 276 -53.63 -28.45 42.28
C ALA A 276 -54.84 -29.36 42.03
N ARG A 277 -54.64 -30.47 41.28
CA ARG A 277 -55.68 -31.49 41.05
C ARG A 277 -55.85 -32.46 42.21
N HIS A 278 -54.74 -32.86 42.84
CA HIS A 278 -54.77 -33.86 43.91
C HIS A 278 -54.99 -33.27 45.31
N ALA A 279 -54.75 -31.96 45.49
CA ALA A 279 -54.91 -31.25 46.76
C ALA A 279 -55.74 -29.96 46.56
N SER A 280 -57.02 -30.13 46.19
CA SER A 280 -57.95 -29.03 45.88
C SER A 280 -58.09 -28.02 47.02
N ASP A 281 -58.02 -28.46 48.27
CA ASP A 281 -58.19 -27.62 49.45
C ASP A 281 -57.05 -26.60 49.64
N HIS A 282 -55.89 -26.86 49.03
CA HIS A 282 -54.71 -25.99 49.09
C HIS A 282 -54.39 -25.34 47.73
N ALA A 283 -55.31 -25.43 46.76
CA ALA A 283 -55.08 -24.95 45.40
C ALA A 283 -54.65 -23.47 45.35
N GLY A 284 -55.22 -22.62 46.20
CA GLY A 284 -54.83 -21.22 46.30
C GLY A 284 -53.38 -21.01 46.73
N ALA A 285 -52.92 -21.75 47.75
CA ALA A 285 -51.53 -21.69 48.22
C ALA A 285 -50.54 -22.28 47.20
N ILE A 286 -50.94 -23.36 46.52
CA ILE A 286 -50.16 -24.01 45.46
C ILE A 286 -49.96 -23.06 44.27
N VAL A 287 -51.03 -22.38 43.82
CA VAL A 287 -50.96 -21.40 42.73
C VAL A 287 -50.09 -20.20 43.12
N LEU A 288 -50.21 -19.71 44.36
CA LEU A 288 -49.43 -18.56 44.82
C LEU A 288 -47.94 -18.92 44.93
N GLY A 289 -47.60 -20.11 45.43
CA GLY A 289 -46.24 -20.66 45.41
C GLY A 289 -45.70 -20.84 43.98
N ALA A 290 -46.53 -21.29 43.04
CA ALA A 290 -46.15 -21.41 41.63
C ALA A 290 -45.89 -20.05 40.96
N CYS A 291 -46.63 -19.00 41.32
CA CYS A 291 -46.36 -17.64 40.86
C CYS A 291 -45.00 -17.15 41.33
N VAL A 292 -44.66 -17.37 42.61
CA VAL A 292 -43.33 -17.01 43.15
C VAL A 292 -42.23 -17.82 42.45
N ALA A 293 -42.41 -19.14 42.29
CA ALA A 293 -41.47 -19.99 41.57
C ALA A 293 -41.27 -19.53 40.11
N SER A 294 -42.34 -19.07 39.44
CA SER A 294 -42.28 -18.56 38.07
C SER A 294 -41.47 -17.27 37.96
N VAL A 295 -41.54 -16.37 38.95
CA VAL A 295 -40.70 -15.16 39.01
C VAL A 295 -39.22 -15.54 39.19
N VAL A 296 -38.92 -16.50 40.06
CA VAL A 296 -37.55 -17.01 40.27
C VAL A 296 -37.00 -17.65 39.00
N VAL A 297 -37.81 -18.47 38.30
CA VAL A 297 -37.49 -19.02 36.99
C VAL A 297 -37.20 -17.91 35.98
N GLY A 298 -37.98 -16.82 35.98
CA GLY A 298 -37.75 -15.66 35.12
C GLY A 298 -36.41 -14.97 35.35
N LEU A 299 -35.98 -14.85 36.61
CA LEU A 299 -34.69 -14.26 36.98
C LEU A 299 -33.51 -15.20 36.61
N LEU A 300 -33.65 -16.50 36.86
CA LEU A 300 -32.63 -17.51 36.57
C LEU A 300 -32.53 -17.84 35.07
N ALA A 301 -33.58 -17.62 34.29
CA ALA A 301 -33.56 -17.92 32.86
C ALA A 301 -32.44 -17.17 32.12
N ARG A 302 -32.06 -15.96 32.56
CA ARG A 302 -30.96 -15.21 31.94
C ARG A 302 -29.58 -15.85 32.18
N SER A 303 -29.34 -16.41 33.37
CA SER A 303 -28.07 -17.08 33.67
C SER A 303 -27.97 -18.43 32.97
N VAL A 304 -29.10 -19.14 32.81
CA VAL A 304 -29.18 -20.41 32.09
C VAL A 304 -29.14 -20.22 30.57
N ALA A 305 -29.61 -19.07 30.03
CA ALA A 305 -29.58 -18.79 28.60
C ALA A 305 -28.17 -18.53 28.03
N ARG A 306 -27.23 -18.03 28.84
CA ARG A 306 -25.84 -17.74 28.42
C ARG A 306 -25.03 -18.97 27.98
N PRO A 307 -24.95 -20.07 28.77
CA PRO A 307 -24.22 -21.27 28.36
C PRO A 307 -24.88 -22.05 27.22
N LEU A 308 -26.15 -21.78 26.91
CA LEU A 308 -26.88 -22.41 25.80
C LEU A 308 -26.50 -21.82 24.42
N GLY A 309 -25.64 -20.79 24.37
CA GLY A 309 -25.12 -20.23 23.12
C GLY A 309 -24.00 -21.08 22.49
N PRO A 310 -23.77 -20.96 21.17
CA PRO A 310 -22.62 -21.56 20.49
C PRO A 310 -21.32 -21.10 21.16
N GLU A 311 -20.37 -22.02 21.39
CA GLU A 311 -19.11 -21.77 22.12
C GLU A 311 -19.32 -21.08 23.48
N GLN A 312 -20.45 -21.30 24.16
CA GLN A 312 -20.82 -20.65 25.42
C GLN A 312 -20.82 -19.11 25.34
N SER A 313 -21.01 -18.54 24.13
CA SER A 313 -20.92 -17.11 23.83
C SER A 313 -19.52 -16.49 23.97
N ARG A 314 -18.46 -17.30 24.18
CA ARG A 314 -17.07 -16.83 24.35
C ARG A 314 -16.61 -15.86 23.27
N TRP A 315 -16.80 -16.24 22.00
CA TRP A 315 -16.40 -15.42 20.85
C TRP A 315 -17.26 -14.16 20.71
N LEU A 316 -18.56 -14.26 20.96
CA LEU A 316 -19.47 -13.12 20.87
C LEU A 316 -19.13 -12.05 21.93
N ASP A 317 -18.91 -12.46 23.17
CA ASP A 317 -18.50 -11.57 24.27
C ASP A 317 -17.15 -10.91 23.97
N ALA A 318 -16.20 -11.65 23.38
CA ALA A 318 -14.90 -11.13 23.01
C ALA A 318 -14.95 -10.13 21.85
N ILE A 319 -15.78 -10.37 20.84
CA ILE A 319 -16.00 -9.42 19.74
C ILE A 319 -16.69 -8.15 20.26
N GLU A 320 -17.64 -8.28 21.19
CA GLU A 320 -18.29 -7.12 21.82
C GLU A 320 -17.31 -6.34 22.71
N ALA A 321 -16.46 -7.02 23.47
CA ALA A 321 -15.38 -6.40 24.22
C ALA A 321 -14.37 -5.71 23.28
N ALA A 322 -14.02 -6.33 22.15
CA ALA A 322 -13.15 -5.73 21.14
C ALA A 322 -13.79 -4.48 20.51
N SER A 323 -15.09 -4.54 20.24
CA SER A 323 -15.87 -3.42 19.69
C SER A 323 -15.99 -2.24 20.66
N ARG A 324 -15.96 -2.50 21.98
CA ARG A 324 -15.82 -1.47 23.02
C ARG A 324 -14.39 -0.95 23.11
N GLY A 325 -13.39 -1.82 23.02
CA GLY A 325 -11.96 -1.43 23.00
C GLY A 325 -11.61 -0.53 21.80
N ALA A 326 -12.25 -0.75 20.66
CA ALA A 326 -12.10 0.05 19.45
C ALA A 326 -12.62 1.52 19.59
N LEU A 327 -13.31 1.86 20.69
CA LEU A 327 -13.81 3.22 20.94
C LEU A 327 -12.77 4.13 21.64
N GLN A 328 -11.53 3.65 21.85
CA GLN A 328 -10.48 4.49 22.41
C GLN A 328 -10.07 5.62 21.45
N PRO A 329 -9.67 6.80 21.98
CA PRO A 329 -9.36 7.96 21.16
C PRO A 329 -8.05 7.83 20.37
N GLU A 330 -7.07 7.08 20.88
CA GLU A 330 -5.81 6.83 20.18
C GLU A 330 -5.92 5.57 19.30
N PRO A 331 -5.54 5.64 18.00
CA PRO A 331 -5.77 4.54 17.05
C PRO A 331 -4.99 3.28 17.40
N ASP A 332 -3.73 3.40 17.80
CA ASP A 332 -2.89 2.24 18.16
C ASP A 332 -3.37 1.59 19.47
N ALA A 333 -3.86 2.40 20.41
CA ALA A 333 -4.45 1.91 21.66
C ALA A 333 -5.78 1.19 21.40
N ALA A 334 -6.62 1.74 20.52
CA ALA A 334 -7.88 1.14 20.09
C ALA A 334 -7.68 -0.21 19.38
N ILE A 335 -6.73 -0.29 18.43
CA ILE A 335 -6.37 -1.53 17.74
C ILE A 335 -5.82 -2.56 18.74
N ARG A 336 -4.92 -2.14 19.63
CA ARG A 336 -4.36 -3.01 20.67
C ARG A 336 -5.44 -3.56 21.60
N ALA A 337 -6.34 -2.72 22.08
CA ALA A 337 -7.44 -3.12 22.95
C ALA A 337 -8.41 -4.09 22.25
N ALA A 338 -8.72 -3.83 20.98
CA ALA A 338 -9.57 -4.70 20.18
C ALA A 338 -8.94 -6.09 19.97
N LEU A 339 -7.68 -6.15 19.51
CA LEU A 339 -6.97 -7.41 19.30
C LEU A 339 -6.72 -8.16 20.61
N MET A 340 -6.45 -7.46 21.72
CA MET A 340 -6.28 -8.07 23.04
C MET A 340 -7.57 -8.77 23.50
N ALA A 341 -8.73 -8.13 23.34
CA ALA A 341 -10.02 -8.72 23.69
C ALA A 341 -10.32 -9.99 22.86
N LEU A 342 -9.98 -9.99 21.57
CA LEU A 342 -10.10 -11.19 20.72
C LEU A 342 -9.10 -12.29 21.13
N THR A 343 -7.88 -11.92 21.52
CA THR A 343 -6.83 -12.86 21.94
C THR A 343 -7.20 -13.58 23.24
N GLN A 344 -7.92 -12.92 24.14
CA GLN A 344 -8.43 -13.56 25.36
C GLN A 344 -9.43 -14.70 25.07
N ALA A 345 -10.11 -14.71 23.92
CA ALA A 345 -11.03 -15.78 23.55
C ALA A 345 -10.35 -17.01 22.94
N THR A 346 -9.13 -16.91 22.41
CA THR A 346 -8.45 -18.03 21.75
C THR A 346 -7.85 -19.02 22.76
N GLY A 347 -7.39 -18.54 23.93
CA GLY A 347 -6.92 -19.38 25.03
C GLY A 347 -5.64 -20.17 24.78
N SER A 348 -5.03 -20.07 23.58
CA SER A 348 -3.78 -20.74 23.19
C SER A 348 -2.70 -19.71 22.85
N PRO A 349 -1.46 -19.82 23.39
CA PRO A 349 -0.40 -18.84 23.20
C PRO A 349 0.18 -18.76 21.77
N GLY A 350 -0.07 -19.78 20.93
CA GLY A 350 0.48 -19.86 19.58
C GLY A 350 -0.39 -19.23 18.48
N GLU A 351 -1.68 -19.03 18.72
CA GLU A 351 -2.63 -18.60 17.69
C GLU A 351 -3.34 -17.32 18.09
N LYS A 352 -3.17 -16.30 17.26
CA LYS A 352 -3.59 -14.94 17.56
C LYS A 352 -4.54 -14.45 16.48
N PRO A 353 -5.58 -13.68 16.84
CA PRO A 353 -6.32 -12.87 15.89
C PRO A 353 -5.37 -11.92 15.15
N GLU A 354 -5.57 -11.77 13.85
CA GLU A 354 -4.76 -10.90 13.00
C GLU A 354 -5.62 -9.83 12.36
N LEU A 355 -5.13 -8.59 12.35
CA LEU A 355 -5.69 -7.50 11.57
C LEU A 355 -4.76 -7.23 10.39
N TRP A 356 -5.27 -7.45 9.19
CA TRP A 356 -4.55 -7.24 7.95
C TRP A 356 -4.89 -5.86 7.38
N ARG A 357 -3.88 -5.13 6.93
CA ARG A 357 -3.98 -3.82 6.25
C ARG A 357 -3.36 -3.93 4.87
N LEU A 358 -3.95 -3.24 3.90
CA LEU A 358 -3.51 -3.26 2.50
C LEU A 358 -2.56 -2.12 2.11
N SER A 359 -2.45 -1.08 2.92
CA SER A 359 -1.71 0.13 2.53
C SER A 359 -1.23 0.92 3.74
N PRO A 360 -0.10 0.55 4.36
CA PRO A 360 0.87 -0.48 3.91
C PRO A 360 0.42 -1.93 4.16
N ASP A 361 1.00 -2.87 3.42
CA ASP A 361 0.80 -4.32 3.55
C ASP A 361 1.37 -4.84 4.88
N GLU A 362 0.52 -4.82 5.91
CA GLU A 362 0.90 -5.11 7.28
C GLU A 362 -0.10 -6.04 7.96
N VAL A 363 0.43 -6.90 8.83
CA VAL A 363 -0.31 -7.79 9.71
C VAL A 363 -0.05 -7.36 11.14
N LEU A 364 -1.13 -7.02 11.84
CA LEU A 364 -1.12 -6.58 13.22
C LEU A 364 -1.68 -7.71 14.10
N SER A 365 -0.93 -8.10 15.12
CA SER A 365 -1.38 -9.08 16.11
C SER A 365 -0.95 -8.63 17.51
N VAL A 366 -1.66 -9.09 18.55
CA VAL A 366 -1.32 -8.79 19.94
C VAL A 366 -1.03 -10.09 20.66
N ASP A 367 0.05 -10.12 21.45
CA ASP A 367 0.35 -11.27 22.32
C ASP A 367 -0.42 -11.23 23.65
N ILE A 368 -0.31 -12.30 24.44
CA ILE A 368 -0.98 -12.40 25.75
C ILE A 368 -0.47 -11.33 26.73
N ALA A 369 0.72 -10.78 26.53
CA ALA A 369 1.26 -9.69 27.34
C ALA A 369 0.77 -8.30 26.90
N GLY A 370 0.01 -8.21 25.80
CA GLY A 370 -0.56 -6.97 25.28
C GLY A 370 0.38 -6.17 24.36
N TYR A 371 1.50 -6.75 23.92
CA TYR A 371 2.38 -6.09 22.96
C TYR A 371 1.84 -6.25 21.54
N LEU A 372 1.80 -5.13 20.80
CA LEU A 372 1.39 -5.08 19.40
C LEU A 372 2.58 -5.44 18.51
N HIS A 373 2.42 -6.50 17.71
CA HIS A 373 3.37 -6.95 16.71
C HIS A 373 2.89 -6.53 15.33
N VAL A 374 3.76 -5.85 14.57
CA VAL A 374 3.50 -5.44 13.19
C VAL A 374 4.49 -6.15 12.27
N GLN A 375 3.98 -6.92 11.32
CA GLN A 375 4.76 -7.66 10.34
C GLN A 375 4.33 -7.30 8.93
N LYS A 376 5.23 -7.40 7.95
CA LYS A 376 4.81 -7.30 6.53
C LYS A 376 4.08 -8.56 6.11
N GLY A 377 2.98 -8.41 5.40
CA GLY A 377 2.24 -9.55 4.86
C GLY A 377 1.33 -9.15 3.72
N GLU A 378 1.38 -9.92 2.64
CA GLU A 378 0.56 -9.72 1.45
C GLU A 378 -0.75 -10.49 1.56
N ALA A 379 -1.87 -9.81 1.31
CA ALA A 379 -3.19 -10.41 1.35
C ALA A 379 -3.36 -11.44 0.22
N PRO A 380 -4.04 -12.58 0.46
CA PRO A 380 -4.30 -13.57 -0.57
C PRO A 380 -5.12 -13.01 -1.74
N GLU A 381 -4.79 -13.45 -2.95
CA GLU A 381 -5.59 -13.14 -4.13
C GLU A 381 -7.05 -13.60 -3.97
N ARG A 382 -7.99 -12.83 -4.53
CA ARG A 382 -9.44 -13.11 -4.54
C ARG A 382 -10.14 -13.18 -3.18
N LEU A 383 -9.44 -13.02 -2.05
CA LEU A 383 -10.06 -13.00 -0.71
C LEU A 383 -11.18 -11.97 -0.66
N PHE A 384 -10.92 -10.74 -1.11
CA PHE A 384 -11.89 -9.65 -1.10
C PHE A 384 -13.07 -9.91 -2.05
N GLU A 385 -12.79 -10.38 -3.27
CA GLU A 385 -13.81 -10.69 -4.26
C GLU A 385 -14.80 -11.74 -3.75
N LEU A 386 -14.29 -12.82 -3.15
CA LEU A 386 -15.11 -13.91 -2.61
C LEU A 386 -15.81 -13.52 -1.31
N ALA A 387 -15.14 -12.77 -0.43
CA ALA A 387 -15.73 -12.29 0.81
C ALA A 387 -16.91 -11.34 0.55
N LEU A 388 -16.83 -10.48 -0.47
CA LEU A 388 -17.93 -9.59 -0.88
C LEU A 388 -19.18 -10.35 -1.38
N GLN A 389 -19.01 -11.59 -1.87
CA GLN A 389 -20.11 -12.46 -2.28
C GLN A 389 -20.76 -13.21 -1.10
N GLU A 390 -20.06 -13.33 0.03
CA GLU A 390 -20.59 -13.92 1.26
C GLU A 390 -21.38 -12.89 2.10
N PRO A 391 -22.42 -13.34 2.82
CA PRO A 391 -23.17 -12.46 3.71
C PRO A 391 -22.29 -11.90 4.83
N GLU A 392 -22.57 -10.66 5.24
CA GLU A 392 -21.77 -9.91 6.23
C GLU A 392 -20.27 -9.79 5.86
N ARG A 393 -19.91 -9.94 4.57
CA ARG A 393 -18.55 -9.79 4.04
C ARG A 393 -17.52 -10.70 4.73
N THR A 394 -17.98 -11.86 5.18
CA THR A 394 -17.22 -12.78 6.03
C THR A 394 -17.00 -14.10 5.32
N LEU A 395 -15.76 -14.34 4.91
CA LEU A 395 -15.34 -15.58 4.30
C LEU A 395 -15.03 -16.62 5.39
N ARG A 396 -15.50 -17.86 5.21
CA ARG A 396 -15.40 -18.91 6.24
C ARG A 396 -14.70 -20.14 5.68
N ALA A 397 -13.73 -20.69 6.42
CA ALA A 397 -12.93 -21.84 5.99
C ALA A 397 -13.79 -23.07 5.64
N GLU A 398 -14.86 -23.31 6.40
CA GLU A 398 -15.77 -24.43 6.20
C GLU A 398 -16.55 -24.33 4.88
N VAL A 399 -16.87 -23.10 4.43
CA VAL A 399 -17.51 -22.85 3.14
C VAL A 399 -16.53 -23.09 2.00
N LEU A 400 -15.29 -22.62 2.15
CA LEU A 400 -14.22 -22.85 1.17
C LEU A 400 -13.94 -24.34 1.01
N ALA A 401 -13.86 -25.09 2.11
CA ALA A 401 -13.70 -26.54 2.11
C ALA A 401 -14.87 -27.26 1.42
N ALA A 402 -16.11 -26.80 1.64
CA ALA A 402 -17.29 -27.36 0.95
C ALA A 402 -17.30 -27.08 -0.57
N LEU A 403 -16.62 -26.01 -1.02
CA LEU A 403 -16.55 -25.60 -2.42
C LEU A 403 -15.34 -26.14 -3.16
N GLU A 404 -14.30 -26.62 -2.46
CA GLU A 404 -13.00 -27.00 -3.02
C GLU A 404 -13.07 -27.98 -4.22
N VAL A 405 -14.04 -28.89 -4.20
CA VAL A 405 -14.27 -29.87 -5.27
C VAL A 405 -14.97 -29.23 -6.48
N ARG A 406 -15.90 -28.31 -6.25
CA ARG A 406 -16.74 -27.69 -7.30
C ARG A 406 -16.14 -26.41 -7.88
N ARG A 407 -15.27 -25.73 -7.12
CA ARG A 407 -14.57 -24.48 -7.47
C ARG A 407 -13.08 -24.62 -7.12
N PRO A 408 -12.25 -25.16 -8.04
CA PRO A 408 -10.84 -25.42 -7.76
C PRO A 408 -10.03 -24.14 -7.48
N GLU A 409 -10.48 -22.99 -7.96
CA GLU A 409 -9.92 -21.66 -7.70
C GLU A 409 -9.91 -21.24 -6.22
N VAL A 410 -10.68 -21.91 -5.36
CA VAL A 410 -10.72 -21.65 -3.92
C VAL A 410 -9.61 -22.37 -3.15
N ARG A 411 -8.97 -23.38 -3.75
CA ARG A 411 -7.93 -24.21 -3.09
C ARG A 411 -6.76 -23.43 -2.50
N PRO A 412 -6.13 -22.47 -3.22
CA PRO A 412 -4.99 -21.72 -2.68
C PRO A 412 -5.41 -20.92 -1.44
N LEU A 413 -6.59 -20.31 -1.49
CA LEU A 413 -7.14 -19.54 -0.39
C LEU A 413 -7.48 -20.43 0.82
N LEU A 414 -8.06 -21.61 0.59
CA LEU A 414 -8.30 -22.59 1.65
C LEU A 414 -6.99 -23.05 2.31
N GLY A 415 -5.95 -23.35 1.53
CA GLY A 415 -4.63 -23.70 2.04
C GLY A 415 -4.03 -22.58 2.90
N TRP A 416 -4.21 -21.33 2.50
CA TRP A 416 -3.79 -20.16 3.29
C TRP A 416 -4.55 -20.01 4.61
N PHE A 417 -5.86 -20.28 4.63
CA PHE A 417 -6.64 -20.33 5.87
C PHE A 417 -6.13 -21.45 6.79
N GLN A 418 -5.87 -22.64 6.24
CA GLN A 418 -5.38 -23.80 7.00
C GLN A 418 -4.00 -23.56 7.60
N SER A 419 -3.08 -22.91 6.88
CA SER A 419 -1.73 -22.62 7.38
C SER A 419 -1.72 -21.64 8.57
N ARG A 420 -2.79 -20.86 8.73
CA ARG A 420 -2.98 -19.90 9.84
C ARG A 420 -3.98 -20.37 10.89
N HIS A 421 -4.49 -21.60 10.73
CA HIS A 421 -5.58 -22.14 11.54
C HIS A 421 -6.81 -21.19 11.60
N ALA A 422 -7.03 -20.39 10.55
CA ALA A 422 -8.10 -19.41 10.51
C ALA A 422 -9.44 -20.07 10.19
N PHE A 423 -10.51 -19.67 10.88
CA PHE A 423 -11.87 -20.11 10.54
C PHE A 423 -12.67 -19.05 9.79
N SER A 424 -12.36 -17.76 9.99
CA SER A 424 -13.05 -16.66 9.30
C SER A 424 -12.13 -15.49 8.98
N ALA A 425 -12.37 -14.86 7.83
CA ALA A 425 -11.83 -13.55 7.48
C ALA A 425 -12.97 -12.59 7.14
N THR A 426 -13.07 -11.46 7.86
CA THR A 426 -14.09 -10.44 7.63
C THR A 426 -13.46 -9.18 7.06
N VAL A 427 -13.93 -8.75 5.89
CA VAL A 427 -13.36 -7.61 5.16
C VAL A 427 -13.76 -6.27 5.79
N ILE A 428 -12.79 -5.36 5.86
CA ILE A 428 -12.93 -3.96 6.27
C ILE A 428 -12.96 -3.10 5.01
N LEU A 429 -14.01 -2.28 4.88
CA LEU A 429 -14.21 -1.37 3.75
C LEU A 429 -14.35 0.06 4.26
N ASP A 430 -13.88 0.99 3.45
CA ASP A 430 -14.18 2.41 3.51
C ASP A 430 -14.94 2.82 2.23
N ASP A 431 -15.33 4.08 2.13
CA ASP A 431 -15.99 4.64 0.94
C ASP A 431 -15.13 4.47 -0.34
N ASP A 432 -13.80 4.46 -0.19
CA ASP A 432 -12.83 4.35 -1.30
C ASP A 432 -12.47 2.90 -1.67
N GLY A 433 -12.89 1.89 -0.90
CA GLY A 433 -12.60 0.47 -1.17
C GLY A 433 -12.12 -0.35 0.04
N PRO A 434 -11.53 -1.54 -0.18
CA PRO A 434 -11.02 -2.38 0.90
C PRO A 434 -9.80 -1.76 1.57
N LEU A 435 -9.84 -1.67 2.90
CA LEU A 435 -8.70 -1.24 3.72
C LEU A 435 -7.90 -2.44 4.25
N GLY A 436 -8.55 -3.60 4.40
CA GLY A 436 -8.00 -4.73 5.13
C GLY A 436 -9.03 -5.78 5.51
N PHE A 437 -8.69 -6.68 6.42
CA PHE A 437 -9.62 -7.66 6.99
C PHE A 437 -9.18 -8.13 8.39
N VAL A 438 -10.13 -8.62 9.18
CA VAL A 438 -9.84 -9.29 10.46
C VAL A 438 -9.88 -10.80 10.25
N LEU A 439 -8.82 -11.48 10.65
CA LEU A 439 -8.68 -12.94 10.64
C LEU A 439 -8.86 -13.48 12.06
N LEU A 440 -9.77 -14.45 12.23
CA LEU A 440 -9.99 -15.11 13.51
C LEU A 440 -9.52 -16.58 13.46
N PRO A 441 -8.69 -17.03 14.41
CA PRO A 441 -8.21 -18.41 14.50
C PRO A 441 -9.27 -19.34 15.08
N GLY A 442 -9.28 -20.59 14.60
CA GLY A 442 -10.33 -21.59 14.82
C GLY A 442 -10.02 -22.64 15.88
N VAL A 443 -8.86 -22.58 16.55
CA VAL A 443 -8.50 -23.61 17.53
C VAL A 443 -9.44 -23.62 18.73
N GLY A 444 -9.82 -24.83 19.13
CA GLY A 444 -10.75 -25.05 20.24
C GLY A 444 -12.20 -24.69 19.90
N ARG A 445 -12.55 -24.54 18.62
CA ARG A 445 -13.92 -24.32 18.16
C ARG A 445 -14.56 -25.65 17.73
N SER A 446 -15.77 -25.91 18.22
CA SER A 446 -16.55 -27.12 17.95
C SER A 446 -17.75 -26.87 17.01
N SER A 447 -18.14 -25.60 16.85
CA SER A 447 -19.33 -25.19 16.13
C SER A 447 -19.02 -24.29 14.93
N VAL A 448 -19.87 -24.33 13.91
CA VAL A 448 -19.81 -23.45 12.73
C VAL A 448 -20.00 -21.99 13.15
N MET A 449 -19.46 -21.04 12.40
CA MET A 449 -19.70 -19.61 12.62
C MET A 449 -21.18 -19.26 12.45
N THR A 450 -21.75 -18.60 13.45
CA THR A 450 -23.15 -18.14 13.41
C THR A 450 -23.28 -16.76 12.76
N LEU A 451 -24.49 -16.42 12.32
CA LEU A 451 -24.78 -15.09 11.76
C LEU A 451 -24.61 -13.97 12.80
N GLU A 452 -24.86 -14.26 14.07
CA GLU A 452 -24.68 -13.31 15.18
C GLU A 452 -23.21 -12.95 15.34
N GLU A 453 -22.31 -13.94 15.32
CA GLU A 453 -20.86 -13.72 15.34
C GLU A 453 -20.40 -12.98 14.08
N ALA A 454 -20.81 -13.41 12.88
CA ALA A 454 -20.40 -12.76 11.63
C ALA A 454 -20.80 -11.28 11.58
N ARG A 455 -22.01 -10.97 12.06
CA ARG A 455 -22.49 -9.59 12.18
C ARG A 455 -21.73 -8.80 13.23
N ALA A 456 -21.42 -9.40 14.39
CA ALA A 456 -20.64 -8.75 15.43
C ALA A 456 -19.24 -8.39 14.92
N VAL A 457 -18.56 -9.30 14.20
CA VAL A 457 -17.25 -9.02 13.58
C VAL A 457 -17.39 -7.94 12.50
N ARG A 458 -18.43 -7.99 11.67
CA ARG A 458 -18.67 -6.92 10.69
C ARG A 458 -18.81 -5.55 11.36
N VAL A 459 -19.57 -5.45 12.45
CA VAL A 459 -19.72 -4.19 13.21
C VAL A 459 -18.38 -3.73 13.79
N LEU A 460 -17.56 -4.66 14.28
CA LEU A 460 -16.18 -4.35 14.71
C LEU A 460 -15.35 -3.80 13.54
N CYS A 461 -15.39 -4.44 12.37
CA CYS A 461 -14.69 -4.01 11.16
C CYS A 461 -15.14 -2.61 10.72
N ASP A 462 -16.45 -2.35 10.67
CA ASP A 462 -17.01 -1.04 10.29
C ASP A 462 -16.56 0.06 11.28
N ARG A 463 -16.45 -0.24 12.59
CA ARG A 463 -15.95 0.70 13.61
C ARG A 463 -14.45 0.99 13.48
N ILE A 464 -13.65 -0.02 13.19
CA ILE A 464 -12.19 0.12 13.08
C ILE A 464 -11.79 0.70 11.70
N SER A 465 -12.69 0.68 10.71
CA SER A 465 -12.42 1.19 9.36
C SER A 465 -11.82 2.61 9.36
N ALA A 466 -12.46 3.56 10.05
CA ALA A 466 -11.96 4.93 10.15
C ALA A 466 -10.57 5.01 10.82
N LEU A 467 -10.32 4.19 11.85
CA LEU A 467 -9.02 4.14 12.54
C LEU A 467 -7.92 3.61 11.61
N ILE A 468 -8.20 2.57 10.84
CA ILE A 468 -7.26 2.01 9.87
C ILE A 468 -7.01 3.02 8.75
N SER A 469 -8.03 3.72 8.28
CA SER A 469 -7.89 4.74 7.23
C SER A 469 -6.89 5.83 7.66
N VAL A 470 -7.07 6.38 8.86
CA VAL A 470 -6.16 7.40 9.45
C VAL A 470 -4.76 6.86 9.70
N SER A 471 -4.64 5.70 10.34
CA SER A 471 -3.34 5.05 10.61
C SER A 471 -2.58 4.75 9.30
N SER A 472 -3.31 4.39 8.24
CA SER A 472 -2.76 4.11 6.91
C SER A 472 -2.28 5.37 6.21
N ALA A 473 -3.01 6.47 6.31
CA ALA A 473 -2.55 7.77 5.83
C ALA A 473 -1.26 8.22 6.56
N LEU A 474 -1.20 8.08 7.89
CA LEU A 474 -0.04 8.45 8.69
C LEU A 474 1.19 7.59 8.36
N ALA A 475 1.02 6.27 8.24
CA ALA A 475 2.10 5.35 7.86
C ALA A 475 2.65 5.68 6.47
N ARG A 476 1.79 5.97 5.49
CA ARG A 476 2.21 6.43 4.15
C ARG A 476 2.96 7.77 4.21
N SER A 477 2.52 8.71 5.05
CA SER A 477 3.21 10.00 5.22
C SER A 477 4.62 9.82 5.78
N ARG A 478 4.77 9.00 6.83
CA ARG A 478 6.10 8.70 7.43
C ARG A 478 7.02 7.98 6.45
N ALA A 479 6.51 7.03 5.68
CA ALA A 479 7.29 6.34 4.65
C ALA A 479 7.80 7.30 3.57
N ARG A 480 6.97 8.27 3.15
CA ARG A 480 7.39 9.32 2.20
C ARG A 480 8.47 10.21 2.80
N GLU A 481 8.32 10.62 4.05
CA GLU A 481 9.31 11.43 4.77
C GLU A 481 10.66 10.71 4.85
N LEU A 482 10.69 9.46 5.32
CA LEU A 482 11.90 8.64 5.36
C LEU A 482 12.56 8.50 3.98
N SER A 483 11.76 8.26 2.93
CA SER A 483 12.28 8.16 1.55
C SER A 483 12.83 9.48 1.01
N ALA A 484 12.36 10.62 1.54
CA ALA A 484 12.84 11.93 1.15
C ALA A 484 14.17 12.23 1.85
N THR A 485 14.29 11.90 3.14
CA THR A 485 15.56 11.99 3.88
C THR A 485 16.65 11.12 3.26
N ASP A 486 16.37 9.85 2.98
CA ASP A 486 17.33 8.94 2.33
C ASP A 486 17.77 9.43 0.94
N ARG A 487 16.88 10.10 0.19
CA ARG A 487 17.24 10.75 -1.08
C ARG A 487 18.11 11.99 -0.88
N ALA A 488 17.88 12.76 0.18
CA ALA A 488 18.68 13.94 0.49
C ALA A 488 20.10 13.52 0.91
N ASP A 489 20.23 12.51 1.77
CA ASP A 489 21.53 12.00 2.24
C ASP A 489 22.36 11.47 1.06
N ARG A 490 21.77 10.68 0.16
CA ARG A 490 22.47 10.21 -1.05
C ARG A 490 22.90 11.35 -1.98
N ALA A 491 22.10 12.42 -2.08
CA ALA A 491 22.46 13.56 -2.89
C ALA A 491 23.64 14.33 -2.26
N ASP A 492 23.66 14.46 -0.93
CA ASP A 492 24.74 15.10 -0.20
C ASP A 492 26.05 14.32 -0.32
N ASP A 493 26.01 12.98 -0.20
CA ASP A 493 27.15 12.09 -0.43
C ASP A 493 27.73 12.25 -1.85
N GLU A 494 26.86 12.34 -2.87
CA GLU A 494 27.29 12.51 -4.25
C GLU A 494 27.89 13.90 -4.51
N VAL A 495 27.35 14.95 -3.87
CA VAL A 495 27.94 16.30 -3.92
C VAL A 495 29.36 16.27 -3.36
N HIS A 496 29.55 15.74 -2.15
CA HIS A 496 30.89 15.62 -1.54
C HIS A 496 31.86 14.81 -2.42
N ARG A 497 31.37 13.74 -3.05
CA ARG A 497 32.17 12.92 -3.97
C ARG A 497 32.62 13.73 -5.19
N LEU A 498 31.71 14.47 -5.82
CA LEU A 498 32.01 15.27 -7.00
C LEU A 498 32.94 16.43 -6.67
N GLU A 499 32.74 17.11 -5.54
CA GLU A 499 33.65 18.13 -5.03
C GLU A 499 35.07 17.58 -4.86
N HIS A 500 35.22 16.41 -4.24
CA HIS A 500 36.51 15.77 -4.08
C HIS A 500 37.19 15.44 -5.43
N ILE A 501 36.42 14.96 -6.42
CA ILE A 501 36.93 14.68 -7.76
C ILE A 501 37.42 15.97 -8.44
N LEU A 502 36.68 17.08 -8.29
CA LEU A 502 37.04 18.37 -8.84
C LEU A 502 38.32 18.93 -8.19
N GLU A 503 38.45 18.82 -6.86
CA GLU A 503 39.66 19.21 -6.13
C GLU A 503 40.89 18.41 -6.57
N LEU A 504 40.75 17.08 -6.73
CA LEU A 504 41.80 16.22 -7.26
C LEU A 504 42.15 16.55 -8.71
N GLY A 505 41.17 16.97 -9.51
CA GLY A 505 41.39 17.48 -10.87
C GLY A 505 42.21 18.77 -10.87
N ALA A 506 41.80 19.74 -10.05
CA ALA A 506 42.46 21.03 -9.93
C ALA A 506 43.92 20.89 -9.47
N GLY A 507 44.17 20.07 -8.45
CA GLY A 507 45.53 19.80 -7.98
C GLY A 507 46.43 19.14 -9.02
N ARG A 508 45.88 18.25 -9.87
CA ARG A 508 46.64 17.63 -10.97
C ARG A 508 47.03 18.65 -12.05
N ASN A 509 46.11 19.53 -12.43
CA ASN A 509 46.36 20.57 -13.43
C ASN A 509 47.42 21.56 -12.93
N GLU A 510 47.27 22.06 -11.70
CA GLU A 510 48.22 23.00 -11.09
C GLU A 510 49.62 22.37 -10.98
N ALA A 511 49.72 21.09 -10.59
CA ALA A 511 50.99 20.38 -10.54
C ALA A 511 51.63 20.20 -11.92
N ALA A 512 50.84 20.03 -12.99
CA ALA A 512 51.36 19.91 -14.35
C ALA A 512 51.96 21.23 -14.85
N ALA A 513 51.24 22.33 -14.72
CA ALA A 513 51.76 23.66 -15.04
C ALA A 513 52.93 24.06 -14.12
N GLY A 514 52.86 23.68 -12.84
CA GLY A 514 53.91 23.87 -11.84
C GLY A 514 55.26 23.29 -12.25
N ARG A 515 55.27 22.10 -12.87
CA ARG A 515 56.51 21.48 -13.38
C ARG A 515 57.17 22.33 -14.48
N LEU A 516 56.38 22.84 -15.42
CA LEU A 516 56.86 23.66 -16.55
C LEU A 516 57.38 25.02 -16.06
N ALA A 517 56.62 25.69 -15.20
CA ALA A 517 57.02 26.97 -14.62
C ALA A 517 58.27 26.85 -13.73
N ARG A 518 58.43 25.72 -13.04
CA ARG A 518 59.57 25.48 -12.15
C ARG A 518 60.90 25.54 -12.88
N GLU A 519 61.00 24.99 -14.09
CA GLU A 519 62.26 24.99 -14.87
C GLU A 519 62.78 26.41 -15.11
N ILE A 520 61.87 27.33 -15.45
CA ILE A 520 62.18 28.76 -15.61
C ILE A 520 62.53 29.41 -14.26
N ARG A 521 61.69 29.22 -13.25
CA ARG A 521 61.87 29.88 -11.93
C ARG A 521 63.15 29.42 -11.23
N SER A 522 63.54 28.15 -11.34
CA SER A 522 64.77 27.65 -10.74
C SER A 522 66.03 28.18 -11.40
N ALA A 523 65.95 28.55 -12.68
CA ALA A 523 67.08 29.06 -13.44
C ALA A 523 67.24 30.60 -13.37
N ALA A 524 66.23 31.34 -12.88
CA ALA A 524 66.19 32.81 -12.92
C ALA A 524 67.06 33.49 -11.84
N PHE A 525 68.38 33.54 -12.09
CA PHE A 525 69.35 34.23 -11.24
C PHE A 525 69.62 35.67 -11.71
N SER A 526 69.53 35.91 -13.02
CA SER A 526 69.76 37.21 -13.65
C SER A 526 68.67 38.22 -13.28
N PRO A 527 69.00 39.52 -13.14
CA PRO A 527 68.01 40.57 -12.90
C PRO A 527 66.98 40.65 -14.03
N ALA A 528 67.39 40.42 -15.28
CA ALA A 528 66.51 40.47 -16.45
C ALA A 528 65.42 39.38 -16.38
N ALA A 529 65.79 38.14 -16.06
CA ALA A 529 64.83 37.04 -15.91
C ALA A 529 63.83 37.31 -14.78
N ARG A 530 64.30 37.81 -13.62
CA ARG A 530 63.44 38.11 -12.47
C ARG A 530 62.44 39.21 -12.76
N LEU A 531 62.86 40.28 -13.44
CA LEU A 531 61.96 41.35 -13.87
C LEU A 531 60.88 40.86 -14.84
N ALA A 532 61.23 39.95 -15.74
CA ALA A 532 60.27 39.31 -16.64
C ALA A 532 59.26 38.44 -15.87
N ILE A 533 59.73 37.61 -14.91
CA ILE A 533 58.85 36.81 -14.04
C ILE A 533 57.90 37.72 -13.24
N ASP A 534 58.40 38.78 -12.62
CA ASP A 534 57.57 39.72 -11.85
C ASP A 534 56.52 40.42 -12.72
N ALA A 535 56.88 40.77 -13.96
CA ALA A 535 55.96 41.34 -14.93
C ALA A 535 54.85 40.35 -15.31
N ILE A 536 55.21 39.09 -15.56
CA ILE A 536 54.28 38.00 -15.89
C ILE A 536 53.37 37.70 -14.70
N ASP A 537 53.91 37.57 -13.49
CA ASP A 537 53.13 37.30 -12.28
C ASP A 537 52.12 38.43 -11.99
N ARG A 538 52.54 39.69 -12.19
CA ARG A 538 51.64 40.85 -12.03
C ARG A 538 50.53 40.86 -13.07
N LEU A 539 50.85 40.62 -14.33
CA LEU A 539 49.88 40.68 -15.43
C LEU A 539 48.97 39.44 -15.48
N GLY A 540 49.48 38.26 -15.14
CA GLY A 540 48.72 37.01 -15.07
C GLY A 540 47.59 37.07 -14.03
N ARG A 541 47.80 37.77 -12.90
CA ARG A 541 46.75 38.02 -11.89
C ARG A 541 45.59 38.89 -12.39
N LEU A 542 45.77 39.61 -13.50
CA LEU A 542 44.70 40.44 -14.08
C LEU A 542 43.74 39.62 -14.95
N ASP A 543 44.02 38.34 -15.20
CA ASP A 543 43.19 37.42 -15.97
C ASP A 543 42.86 37.91 -17.41
N ALA A 544 43.60 38.90 -17.90
CA ALA A 544 43.51 39.47 -19.24
C ALA A 544 44.46 38.75 -20.21
N PRO A 545 44.21 38.79 -21.53
CA PRO A 545 45.12 38.24 -22.51
C PRO A 545 46.54 38.80 -22.35
N LEU A 546 47.52 37.91 -22.20
CA LEU A 546 48.93 38.24 -22.03
C LEU A 546 49.72 37.83 -23.27
N THR A 547 50.55 38.72 -23.77
CA THR A 547 51.46 38.43 -24.88
C THR A 547 52.90 38.36 -24.39
N LEU A 548 53.59 37.27 -24.74
CA LEU A 548 55.01 37.08 -24.47
C LEU A 548 55.80 37.26 -25.76
N VAL A 549 56.70 38.23 -25.81
CA VAL A 549 57.67 38.35 -26.91
C VAL A 549 58.82 37.42 -26.57
N VAL A 550 58.88 36.27 -27.24
CA VAL A 550 59.82 35.19 -26.91
C VAL A 550 60.88 35.07 -28.01
N PRO A 551 62.17 35.25 -27.69
CA PRO A 551 63.25 35.02 -28.65
C PRO A 551 63.25 33.57 -29.16
N PRO A 552 63.55 33.32 -30.44
CA PRO A 552 63.59 31.97 -31.00
C PRO A 552 64.51 31.03 -30.21
N GLY A 553 64.04 29.82 -29.90
CA GLY A 553 64.79 28.85 -29.11
C GLY A 553 64.65 29.00 -27.59
N SER A 554 63.90 30.01 -27.10
CA SER A 554 63.56 30.10 -25.67
C SER A 554 62.31 29.29 -25.31
N ASP A 555 62.23 28.84 -24.06
CA ASP A 555 61.15 27.97 -23.58
C ASP A 555 59.84 28.74 -23.30
N ALA A 556 59.15 29.08 -24.38
CA ALA A 556 57.90 29.83 -24.39
C ALA A 556 56.80 29.20 -23.52
N THR A 557 56.78 27.87 -23.42
CA THR A 557 55.78 27.11 -22.66
C THR A 557 55.99 27.27 -21.16
N GLY A 558 57.24 27.19 -20.68
CA GLY A 558 57.57 27.43 -19.28
C GLY A 558 57.21 28.86 -18.83
N TRP A 559 57.48 29.86 -19.67
CA TRP A 559 57.10 31.26 -19.40
C TRP A 559 55.58 31.46 -19.37
N ALA A 560 54.84 30.80 -20.27
CA ALA A 560 53.37 30.85 -20.26
C ALA A 560 52.76 30.12 -19.05
N ALA A 561 53.39 29.05 -18.57
CA ALA A 561 52.95 28.33 -17.37
C ALA A 561 53.04 29.21 -16.11
N ILE A 562 54.04 30.11 -16.02
CA ILE A 562 54.13 31.12 -14.95
C ILE A 562 52.88 32.01 -14.95
N ALA A 563 52.46 32.49 -16.12
CA ALA A 563 51.27 33.32 -16.26
C ALA A 563 49.99 32.60 -15.82
N HIS A 564 49.83 31.33 -16.23
CA HIS A 564 48.70 30.50 -15.85
C HIS A 564 48.63 30.28 -14.33
N LEU A 565 49.74 29.94 -13.68
CA LEU A 565 49.79 29.72 -12.23
C LEU A 565 49.55 31.00 -11.42
N ALA A 566 49.89 32.17 -11.97
CA ALA A 566 49.60 33.46 -11.35
C ALA A 566 48.12 33.88 -11.46
N SER A 567 47.39 33.29 -12.40
CA SER A 567 45.98 33.61 -12.70
C SER A 567 45.00 32.99 -11.71
N SER A 568 43.73 33.41 -11.74
CA SER A 568 42.66 32.74 -10.97
C SER A 568 42.33 31.35 -11.51
N ARG A 569 42.84 31.02 -12.71
CA ARG A 569 42.55 29.78 -13.46
C ARG A 569 43.61 28.70 -13.29
N ARG A 570 44.51 28.82 -12.31
CA ARG A 570 45.62 27.88 -12.06
C ARG A 570 45.21 26.43 -11.78
N GLY A 571 43.97 26.19 -11.36
CA GLY A 571 43.39 24.84 -11.19
C GLY A 571 42.70 24.30 -12.44
N GLY A 572 42.49 25.14 -13.46
CA GLY A 572 41.91 24.75 -14.74
C GLY A 572 42.96 24.12 -15.69
N PRO A 573 42.52 23.60 -16.85
CA PRO A 573 43.42 23.01 -17.82
C PRO A 573 44.45 24.01 -18.39
N PHE A 574 45.67 23.56 -18.59
CA PHE A 574 46.74 24.31 -19.27
C PHE A 574 46.95 23.71 -20.66
N VAL A 575 46.34 24.32 -21.68
CA VAL A 575 46.32 23.80 -23.06
C VAL A 575 47.29 24.60 -23.91
N VAL A 576 48.23 23.93 -24.56
CA VAL A 576 49.25 24.55 -25.39
C VAL A 576 49.02 24.18 -26.84
N VAL A 577 49.01 25.19 -27.72
CA VAL A 577 48.87 25.08 -29.16
C VAL A 577 50.09 25.71 -29.80
N ASP A 578 50.79 24.95 -30.62
CA ASP A 578 51.92 25.47 -31.39
C ASP A 578 51.47 25.93 -32.77
N GLY A 579 51.45 27.25 -32.99
CA GLY A 579 51.05 27.86 -34.25
C GLY A 579 51.95 27.51 -35.43
N SER A 580 53.16 27.02 -35.19
CA SER A 580 54.07 26.54 -36.24
C SER A 580 53.75 25.11 -36.71
N SER A 581 52.95 24.37 -35.94
CA SER A 581 52.54 23.00 -36.29
C SER A 581 51.41 23.02 -37.32
N GLY A 582 51.62 22.32 -38.45
CA GLY A 582 50.60 22.20 -39.50
C GLY A 582 49.31 21.52 -39.02
N ALA A 583 49.36 20.73 -37.94
CA ALA A 583 48.18 20.10 -37.35
C ALA A 583 47.20 21.11 -36.71
N GLU A 584 47.67 22.32 -36.40
CA GLU A 584 46.85 23.38 -35.80
C GLU A 584 46.27 24.32 -36.86
N HIS A 585 46.55 24.10 -38.16
CA HIS A 585 46.13 24.97 -39.27
C HIS A 585 44.78 24.60 -39.89
N GLU A 586 44.20 23.48 -39.47
CA GLU A 586 42.88 23.02 -39.94
C GLU A 586 41.76 23.69 -39.13
N MET A 587 40.87 24.46 -39.79
CA MET A 587 39.75 25.13 -39.13
C MET A 587 38.79 24.16 -38.43
N SER A 588 38.61 22.96 -38.98
CA SER A 588 37.74 21.90 -38.40
C SER A 588 38.08 21.58 -36.96
N ARG A 589 39.37 21.62 -36.60
CA ARG A 589 39.85 21.41 -35.22
C ARG A 589 39.42 22.52 -34.27
N TRP A 590 39.28 23.75 -34.75
CA TRP A 590 38.91 24.91 -33.93
C TRP A 590 37.40 25.08 -33.79
N ASP A 591 36.63 24.55 -34.74
CA ASP A 591 35.16 24.59 -34.73
C ASP A 591 34.51 23.44 -33.93
N ASP A 592 35.27 22.42 -33.51
CA ASP A 592 34.76 21.29 -32.73
C ASP A 592 34.31 21.73 -31.32
N PRO A 593 33.04 21.48 -30.92
CA PRO A 593 32.51 21.93 -29.64
C PRO A 593 33.08 21.21 -28.41
N GLU A 594 33.63 20.00 -28.56
CA GLU A 594 34.15 19.20 -27.44
C GLU A 594 35.67 19.08 -27.46
N SER A 595 36.28 18.96 -28.65
CA SER A 595 37.70 18.65 -28.79
C SER A 595 38.58 19.82 -29.22
N SER A 596 37.99 20.99 -29.51
CA SER A 596 38.78 22.16 -29.92
C SER A 596 39.70 22.63 -28.80
N PRO A 597 40.85 23.26 -29.13
CA PRO A 597 41.72 23.85 -28.11
C PRO A 597 41.00 24.85 -27.20
N LEU A 598 39.96 25.52 -27.71
CA LEU A 598 39.12 26.44 -26.95
C LEU A 598 38.22 25.70 -25.94
N ALA A 599 37.63 24.57 -26.33
CA ALA A 599 36.82 23.72 -25.45
C ALA A 599 37.67 23.00 -24.40
N LEU A 600 38.83 22.48 -24.79
CA LEU A 600 39.77 21.82 -23.88
C LEU A 600 40.36 22.77 -22.83
N ALA A 601 40.43 24.07 -23.14
CA ALA A 601 40.94 25.09 -22.24
C ALA A 601 39.87 25.71 -21.33
N ASP A 602 38.61 25.25 -21.41
CA ASP A 602 37.50 25.81 -20.62
C ASP A 602 37.81 25.81 -19.11
N GLY A 603 37.52 26.93 -18.44
CA GLY A 603 37.90 27.18 -17.04
C GLY A 603 39.41 27.32 -16.77
N GLY A 604 40.27 27.19 -17.79
CA GLY A 604 41.72 27.16 -17.71
C GLY A 604 42.42 28.22 -18.56
N THR A 605 43.54 27.88 -19.20
CA THR A 605 44.29 28.82 -20.05
C THR A 605 44.73 28.16 -21.35
N LEU A 606 44.42 28.84 -22.45
CA LEU A 606 44.90 28.52 -23.79
C LEU A 606 46.21 29.30 -24.05
N VAL A 607 47.27 28.56 -24.32
CA VAL A 607 48.57 29.09 -24.71
C VAL A 607 48.75 28.92 -26.21
N LEU A 608 48.94 30.02 -26.93
CA LEU A 608 49.23 30.03 -28.36
C LEU A 608 50.71 30.35 -28.58
N LEU A 609 51.51 29.34 -28.87
CA LEU A 609 52.92 29.54 -29.22
C LEU A 609 53.01 30.03 -30.67
N ASP A 610 53.76 31.11 -30.89
CA ASP A 610 53.94 31.74 -32.21
C ASP A 610 52.60 31.99 -32.94
N VAL A 611 51.73 32.77 -32.32
CA VAL A 611 50.35 33.03 -32.81
C VAL A 611 50.30 33.59 -34.23
N ALA A 612 51.38 34.23 -34.69
CA ALA A 612 51.51 34.77 -36.03
C ALA A 612 51.74 33.71 -37.11
N ALA A 613 52.12 32.49 -36.74
CA ALA A 613 52.26 31.36 -37.65
C ALA A 613 50.92 30.66 -37.97
N LEU A 614 49.86 30.95 -37.21
CA LEU A 614 48.51 30.43 -37.49
C LEU A 614 47.90 31.09 -38.73
N PRO A 615 47.11 30.37 -39.54
CA PRO A 615 46.34 30.93 -40.64
C PRO A 615 45.39 32.07 -40.20
N GLU A 616 45.23 33.09 -41.04
CA GLU A 616 44.38 34.26 -40.76
C GLU A 616 42.94 33.89 -40.40
N ALA A 617 42.40 32.84 -41.03
CA ALA A 617 41.07 32.33 -40.73
C ALA A 617 40.94 31.91 -39.26
N ILE A 618 41.94 31.21 -38.72
CA ILE A 618 41.98 30.75 -37.32
C ILE A 618 42.20 31.94 -36.38
N GLN A 619 43.12 32.84 -36.72
CA GLN A 619 43.31 34.08 -35.95
C GLN A 619 41.99 34.88 -35.84
N SER A 620 41.24 34.98 -36.93
CA SER A 620 39.93 35.63 -36.98
C SER A 620 38.87 34.85 -36.19
N HIS A 621 38.91 33.51 -36.20
CA HIS A 621 38.05 32.68 -35.36
C HIS A 621 38.30 32.97 -33.86
N ILE A 622 39.56 32.93 -33.41
CA ILE A 622 39.95 33.22 -32.03
C ILE A 622 39.50 34.63 -31.63
N ALA A 623 39.76 35.64 -32.46
CA ALA A 623 39.32 37.01 -32.22
C ALA A 623 37.79 37.14 -32.09
N ARG A 624 37.01 36.40 -32.90
CA ARG A 624 35.54 36.37 -32.81
C ARG A 624 35.09 35.75 -31.49
N VAL A 625 35.73 34.67 -31.05
CA VAL A 625 35.42 34.00 -29.76
C VAL A 625 35.69 34.95 -28.59
N LEU A 626 36.88 35.58 -28.55
CA LEU A 626 37.22 36.59 -27.53
C LEU A 626 36.25 37.78 -27.52
N SER A 627 35.83 38.24 -28.70
CA SER A 627 34.89 39.37 -28.83
C SER A 627 33.47 39.03 -28.36
N ARG A 628 32.97 37.82 -28.67
CA ARG A 628 31.66 37.34 -28.15
C ARG A 628 31.68 37.25 -26.64
N GLN A 629 32.77 36.74 -26.06
CA GLN A 629 32.94 36.57 -24.61
C GLN A 629 32.91 37.91 -23.85
N ALA A 630 33.52 38.97 -24.40
CA ALA A 630 33.46 40.31 -23.78
C ALA A 630 32.05 40.96 -23.79
N SER A 631 31.10 40.41 -24.57
CA SER A 631 29.77 40.97 -24.75
C SER A 631 28.64 40.27 -23.98
N THR A 632 28.89 39.08 -23.40
CA THR A 632 27.84 38.27 -22.73
C THR A 632 28.24 37.94 -21.29
N PRO A 633 27.86 38.76 -20.29
CA PRO A 633 28.03 38.39 -18.89
C PRO A 633 26.88 37.48 -18.45
N ALA A 634 27.22 36.28 -17.95
CA ALA A 634 26.41 35.50 -17.00
C ALA A 634 25.27 34.55 -17.47
N ARG A 635 25.31 33.91 -18.65
CA ARG A 635 24.31 32.86 -19.00
C ARG A 635 24.78 31.53 -19.61
N SER A 636 26.08 31.29 -19.81
CA SER A 636 26.59 29.96 -20.17
C SER A 636 27.45 29.38 -19.06
N SER A 637 27.31 28.09 -18.78
CA SER A 637 28.04 27.30 -17.78
C SER A 637 29.53 27.08 -18.10
N VAL A 638 30.06 27.76 -19.10
CA VAL A 638 31.40 27.61 -19.69
C VAL A 638 32.17 28.90 -19.38
N LEU A 639 33.20 28.81 -18.54
CA LEU A 639 34.05 29.93 -18.13
C LEU A 639 35.16 30.09 -19.18
N PRO A 640 35.17 31.13 -20.02
CA PRO A 640 36.07 31.18 -21.16
C PRO A 640 37.56 31.09 -20.75
N PRO A 641 38.39 30.40 -21.57
CA PRO A 641 39.81 30.24 -21.27
C PRO A 641 40.53 31.59 -21.16
N GLY A 642 41.45 31.70 -20.21
CA GLY A 642 42.48 32.74 -20.24
C GLY A 642 43.35 32.57 -21.49
N LEU A 643 43.92 33.66 -22.02
CA LEU A 643 44.75 33.61 -23.22
C LEU A 643 46.18 34.06 -22.91
N VAL A 644 47.15 33.22 -23.25
CA VAL A 644 48.57 33.60 -23.30
C VAL A 644 49.09 33.36 -24.70
N ALA A 645 49.45 34.40 -25.43
CA ALA A 645 50.01 34.27 -26.77
C ALA A 645 51.50 34.54 -26.76
N THR A 646 52.25 33.89 -27.65
CA THR A 646 53.66 34.20 -27.85
C THR A 646 53.93 34.65 -29.28
N VAL A 647 54.85 35.59 -29.42
CA VAL A 647 55.28 36.18 -30.69
C VAL A 647 56.80 36.33 -30.70
N ARG A 648 57.42 36.27 -31.88
CA ARG A 648 58.89 36.41 -32.01
C ARG A 648 59.37 37.87 -32.01
N GLN A 649 58.48 38.78 -32.37
CA GLN A 649 58.71 40.22 -32.48
C GLN A 649 57.55 40.94 -31.79
N PRO A 650 57.75 42.19 -31.34
CA PRO A 650 56.68 43.00 -30.77
C PRO A 650 55.42 43.03 -31.65
N VAL A 651 54.23 43.02 -31.03
CA VAL A 651 52.95 42.83 -31.74
C VAL A 651 52.75 43.85 -32.88
N ASN A 652 53.18 45.10 -32.67
CA ASN A 652 53.11 46.18 -33.66
C ASN A 652 53.92 45.88 -34.94
N GLU A 653 55.09 45.27 -34.82
CA GLU A 653 55.94 44.89 -35.95
C GLU A 653 55.35 43.72 -36.74
N VAL A 654 54.82 42.72 -36.03
CA VAL A 654 54.21 41.54 -36.65
C VAL A 654 52.95 41.92 -37.42
N VAL A 655 52.12 42.82 -36.88
CA VAL A 655 50.97 43.41 -37.58
C VAL A 655 51.43 44.20 -38.81
N GLY A 656 52.47 45.02 -38.68
CA GLY A 656 53.05 45.78 -39.80
C GLY A 656 53.54 44.89 -40.94
N SER A 657 54.00 43.67 -40.63
CA SER A 657 54.41 42.66 -41.61
C SER A 657 53.26 41.84 -42.23
N GLY A 658 52.00 42.08 -41.82
CA GLY A 658 50.82 41.37 -42.31
C GLY A 658 50.66 39.93 -41.80
N ARG A 659 51.53 39.46 -40.89
CA ARG A 659 51.50 38.08 -40.35
C ARG A 659 50.50 37.91 -39.19
N LEU A 660 50.09 38.99 -38.55
CA LEU A 660 49.07 38.99 -37.50
C LEU A 660 47.88 39.87 -37.90
N SER A 661 46.68 39.29 -37.90
CA SER A 661 45.45 40.00 -38.22
C SER A 661 45.16 41.11 -37.21
N ALA A 662 44.76 42.28 -37.72
CA ALA A 662 44.36 43.43 -36.89
C ALA A 662 43.24 43.08 -35.90
N SER A 663 42.36 42.13 -36.26
CA SER A 663 41.25 41.69 -35.41
C SER A 663 41.72 40.92 -34.17
N LEU A 664 42.81 40.16 -34.24
CA LEU A 664 43.40 39.48 -33.08
C LEU A 664 44.40 40.38 -32.34
N ALA A 665 45.18 41.19 -33.07
CA ALA A 665 46.19 42.07 -32.50
C ALA A 665 45.65 43.05 -31.44
N ARG A 666 44.40 43.51 -31.57
CA ARG A 666 43.75 44.36 -30.56
C ARG A 666 43.63 43.72 -29.17
N TRP A 667 43.59 42.39 -29.11
CA TRP A 667 43.51 41.63 -27.86
C TRP A 667 44.91 41.38 -27.28
N LEU A 668 45.92 41.29 -28.14
CA LEU A 668 47.29 40.93 -27.78
C LEU A 668 48.16 42.15 -27.40
N GLY A 669 47.84 43.35 -27.90
CA GLY A 669 48.65 44.55 -27.66
C GLY A 669 48.48 45.23 -26.29
N GLY A 670 47.55 44.76 -25.44
CA GLY A 670 47.21 45.42 -24.18
C GLY A 670 48.16 45.11 -23.01
N ALA A 671 48.78 43.93 -23.01
CA ALA A 671 49.70 43.47 -21.99
C ALA A 671 50.79 42.62 -22.65
N GLU A 672 51.93 43.25 -22.94
CA GLU A 672 53.07 42.61 -23.60
C GLU A 672 54.26 42.53 -22.63
N VAL A 673 54.90 41.37 -22.54
CA VAL A 673 56.14 41.15 -21.77
C VAL A 673 57.21 40.61 -22.70
N SER A 674 58.34 41.31 -22.77
CA SER A 674 59.51 40.83 -23.50
C SER A 674 60.31 39.86 -22.63
N ILE A 675 60.54 38.65 -23.15
CA ILE A 675 61.40 37.65 -22.52
C ILE A 675 62.85 37.93 -22.93
N PRO A 676 63.77 38.14 -21.97
CA PRO A 676 65.15 38.44 -22.33
C PRO A 676 65.82 37.21 -22.95
N PRO A 677 66.57 37.38 -24.06
CA PRO A 677 67.36 36.31 -24.68
C PRO A 677 68.45 35.83 -23.73
N LEU A 678 68.99 34.63 -23.97
CA LEU A 678 69.95 33.96 -23.11
C LEU A 678 71.23 34.78 -22.86
N CYS A 679 71.66 35.59 -23.84
CA CYS A 679 72.80 36.50 -23.70
C CYS A 679 72.59 37.60 -22.63
N ASP A 680 71.35 38.04 -22.41
CA ASP A 680 70.99 39.07 -21.42
C ASP A 680 70.75 38.49 -20.02
N ARG A 681 70.89 37.16 -19.88
CA ARG A 681 70.67 36.39 -18.65
C ARG A 681 71.82 35.40 -18.41
N ALA A 682 73.06 35.82 -18.64
CA ALA A 682 74.23 34.95 -18.53
C ALA A 682 74.37 34.28 -17.13
N GLU A 683 73.86 34.91 -16.07
CA GLU A 683 73.82 34.33 -14.71
C GLU A 683 72.92 33.09 -14.61
N ASP A 684 71.94 32.93 -15.50
CA ASP A 684 71.03 31.77 -15.55
C ASP A 684 71.75 30.54 -16.16
N ILE A 685 72.75 30.75 -17.03
CA ILE A 685 73.42 29.69 -17.81
C ILE A 685 73.98 28.61 -16.88
N ARG A 686 74.61 28.98 -15.76
CA ARG A 686 75.14 28.01 -14.81
C ARG A 686 74.06 27.05 -14.31
N SER A 687 72.91 27.58 -13.92
CA SER A 687 71.82 26.76 -13.39
C SER A 687 71.23 25.88 -14.49
N LEU A 688 71.04 26.42 -15.69
CA LEU A 688 70.53 25.69 -16.85
C LEU A 688 71.45 24.53 -17.25
N VAL A 689 72.77 24.76 -17.25
CA VAL A 689 73.78 23.75 -17.56
C VAL A 689 73.77 22.62 -16.53
N LEU A 690 73.82 22.96 -15.24
CA LEU A 690 73.85 21.97 -14.17
C LEU A 690 72.58 21.12 -14.16
N ASP A 691 71.41 21.74 -14.30
CA ASP A 691 70.12 21.06 -14.32
C ASP A 691 69.99 20.14 -15.56
N GLN A 692 70.36 20.63 -16.74
CA GLN A 692 70.30 19.83 -17.97
C GLN A 692 71.27 18.64 -17.94
N LEU A 693 72.52 18.82 -17.48
CA LEU A 693 73.49 17.73 -17.39
C LEU A 693 73.12 16.71 -16.31
N ALA A 694 72.55 17.15 -15.18
CA ALA A 694 72.01 16.24 -14.18
C ALA A 694 70.90 15.37 -14.79
N ARG A 695 69.94 15.97 -15.53
CA ARG A 695 68.87 15.23 -16.22
C ARG A 695 69.40 14.30 -17.31
N ALA A 696 70.28 14.79 -18.18
CA ALA A 696 70.86 14.01 -19.27
C ALA A 696 71.69 12.83 -18.73
N GLY A 697 72.46 13.05 -17.65
CA GLY A 697 73.21 12.02 -16.94
C GLY A 697 72.30 10.94 -16.37
N LEU A 698 71.29 11.32 -15.58
CA LEU A 698 70.33 10.35 -15.02
C LEU A 698 69.64 9.53 -16.13
N ARG A 699 69.27 10.16 -17.24
CA ARG A 699 68.62 9.49 -18.39
C ARG A 699 69.55 8.53 -19.13
N LEU A 700 70.81 8.91 -19.36
CA LEU A 700 71.76 8.14 -20.17
C LEU A 700 72.57 7.13 -19.36
N ARG A 701 72.71 7.36 -18.05
CA ARG A 701 73.67 6.64 -17.18
C ARG A 701 73.12 6.22 -15.81
N GLY A 702 71.98 6.75 -15.39
CA GLY A 702 71.45 6.53 -14.03
C GLY A 702 72.10 7.39 -12.94
N GLU A 703 73.09 8.23 -13.28
CA GLU A 703 73.79 9.14 -12.35
C GLU A 703 73.90 10.56 -12.95
N PRO A 704 73.80 11.64 -12.14
CA PRO A 704 73.88 13.01 -12.64
C PRO A 704 75.29 13.35 -13.16
N LEU A 705 75.37 14.08 -14.28
CA LEU A 705 76.62 14.59 -14.82
C LEU A 705 76.91 15.99 -14.28
N GLY A 706 78.15 16.21 -13.84
CA GLY A 706 78.68 17.53 -13.54
C GLY A 706 79.25 18.24 -14.78
N VAL A 707 79.72 19.46 -14.59
CA VAL A 707 80.44 20.25 -15.60
C VAL A 707 81.76 20.73 -15.01
N ASP A 708 82.83 20.62 -15.79
CA ASP A 708 84.14 21.16 -15.40
C ASP A 708 84.13 22.70 -15.46
N VAL A 709 84.95 23.34 -14.63
CA VAL A 709 85.02 24.82 -14.57
C VAL A 709 85.42 25.42 -15.92
N SER A 710 86.32 24.77 -16.67
CA SER A 710 86.75 25.25 -17.98
C SER A 710 85.64 25.14 -19.03
N ALA A 711 84.83 24.08 -18.96
CA ALA A 711 83.67 23.86 -19.83
C ALA A 711 82.55 24.87 -19.53
N LEU A 712 82.25 25.09 -18.25
CA LEU A 712 81.23 26.05 -17.82
C LEU A 712 81.60 27.49 -18.21
N ARG A 713 82.88 27.87 -18.12
CA ARG A 713 83.34 29.20 -18.55
C ARG A 713 83.06 29.42 -20.04
N VAL A 714 83.45 28.47 -20.88
CA VAL A 714 83.23 28.53 -22.34
C VAL A 714 81.74 28.59 -22.69
N LEU A 715 80.89 27.85 -21.97
CA LEU A 715 79.44 27.91 -22.14
C LEU A 715 78.85 29.26 -21.68
N THR A 716 79.44 29.90 -20.68
CA THR A 716 78.95 31.20 -20.14
C THR A 716 79.35 32.38 -21.03
N GLU A 717 80.50 32.29 -21.70
CA GLU A 717 81.03 33.34 -22.60
C GLU A 717 80.37 33.32 -23.98
N HIS A 718 79.61 32.27 -24.31
CA HIS A 718 78.93 32.16 -25.60
C HIS A 718 77.62 32.96 -25.64
N VAL A 719 77.29 33.52 -26.82
CA VAL A 719 76.13 34.41 -27.00
C VAL A 719 74.80 33.65 -27.12
N TRP A 720 74.84 32.36 -27.47
CA TRP A 720 73.65 31.49 -27.63
C TRP A 720 72.59 32.07 -28.57
N PRO A 721 72.88 32.23 -29.87
CA PRO A 721 71.91 32.74 -30.85
C PRO A 721 70.60 31.92 -30.93
N GLY A 722 70.64 30.62 -30.60
CA GLY A 722 69.48 29.75 -30.46
C GLY A 722 68.97 29.55 -29.03
N ASN A 723 69.39 30.42 -28.10
CA ASN A 723 68.96 30.48 -26.70
C ASN A 723 69.01 29.11 -25.99
N GLU A 724 68.01 28.80 -25.16
CA GLU A 724 67.98 27.57 -24.34
C GLU A 724 67.92 26.30 -25.20
N LEU A 725 67.31 26.32 -26.39
CA LEU A 725 67.24 25.18 -27.29
C LEU A 725 68.64 24.79 -27.79
N GLU A 726 69.44 25.75 -28.26
CA GLU A 726 70.81 25.51 -28.67
C GLU A 726 71.68 25.02 -27.51
N LEU A 727 71.55 25.65 -26.33
CA LEU A 727 72.24 25.23 -25.12
C LEU A 727 71.92 23.77 -24.76
N ARG A 728 70.64 23.40 -24.74
CA ARG A 728 70.19 22.03 -24.44
C ARG A 728 70.74 21.02 -25.44
N ASP A 729 70.66 21.33 -26.73
CA ASP A 729 71.18 20.48 -27.81
C ASP A 729 72.69 20.23 -27.70
N VAL A 730 73.46 21.28 -27.38
CA VAL A 730 74.90 21.17 -27.15
C VAL A 730 75.19 20.30 -25.94
N LEU A 731 74.49 20.50 -24.83
CA LEU A 731 74.69 19.75 -23.59
C LEU A 731 74.26 18.28 -23.72
N ASP A 732 73.18 17.98 -24.43
CA ASP A 732 72.72 16.61 -24.67
C ASP A 732 73.73 15.83 -25.53
N ARG A 733 74.26 16.45 -26.59
CA ARG A 733 75.35 15.85 -27.39
C ARG A 733 76.61 15.67 -26.54
N ALA A 734 76.95 16.65 -25.69
CA ALA A 734 78.11 16.58 -24.81
C ALA A 734 77.97 15.45 -23.78
N ALA A 735 76.79 15.28 -23.18
CA ALA A 735 76.51 14.20 -22.24
C ALA A 735 76.62 12.80 -22.89
N ALA A 736 76.24 12.67 -24.16
CA ALA A 736 76.31 11.41 -24.90
C ALA A 736 77.75 10.96 -25.24
N VAL A 737 78.69 11.89 -25.42
CA VAL A 737 80.10 11.58 -25.77
C VAL A 737 81.02 11.37 -24.56
N VAL A 738 80.54 11.67 -23.36
CA VAL A 738 81.24 11.30 -22.13
C VAL A 738 81.44 9.78 -22.12
N THR A 739 82.52 9.25 -21.57
CA THR A 739 82.76 7.80 -21.49
C THR A 739 83.22 7.41 -20.09
N ASP A 740 84.26 8.07 -19.58
CA ASP A 740 84.99 7.57 -18.40
C ASP A 740 84.85 8.42 -17.11
N ALA A 741 84.24 9.61 -17.18
CA ALA A 741 84.11 10.54 -16.04
C ALA A 741 82.68 11.10 -15.91
N ASN A 742 82.12 11.24 -14.71
CA ASN A 742 80.80 11.86 -14.49
C ASN A 742 80.80 13.40 -14.65
N VAL A 743 81.69 13.94 -15.50
CA VAL A 743 81.90 15.39 -15.70
C VAL A 743 82.08 15.71 -17.17
N VAL A 744 81.32 16.70 -17.66
CA VAL A 744 81.49 17.27 -19.00
C VAL A 744 82.66 18.25 -19.00
N SER A 745 83.69 17.97 -19.78
CA SER A 745 84.88 18.82 -19.95
C SER A 745 84.78 19.65 -21.24
N ALA A 746 85.66 20.64 -21.41
CA ALA A 746 85.73 21.43 -22.64
C ALA A 746 86.04 20.54 -23.88
N ALA A 747 86.79 19.45 -23.69
CA ALA A 747 87.06 18.48 -24.75
C ALA A 747 85.80 17.70 -25.16
N HIS A 748 84.91 17.40 -24.22
CA HIS A 748 83.61 16.77 -24.52
C HIS A 748 82.70 17.72 -25.30
N LEU A 749 82.66 19.01 -24.95
CA LEU A 749 81.94 20.03 -25.72
C LEU A 749 82.47 20.12 -27.17
N ALA A 750 83.80 20.17 -27.34
CA ALA A 750 84.41 20.20 -28.66
C ALA A 750 84.09 18.95 -29.50
N ARG A 751 84.12 17.75 -28.88
CA ARG A 751 83.71 16.48 -29.53
C ARG A 751 82.23 16.44 -29.88
N ALA A 752 81.38 17.15 -29.13
CA ALA A 752 79.96 17.31 -29.41
C ALA A 752 79.66 18.34 -30.52
N GLY A 753 80.71 18.85 -31.18
CA GLY A 753 80.60 19.83 -32.27
C GLY A 753 80.39 21.26 -31.79
N PHE A 754 80.59 21.55 -30.50
CA PHE A 754 80.55 22.92 -30.01
C PHE A 754 81.85 23.66 -30.34
N VAL A 755 81.76 24.63 -31.24
CA VAL A 755 82.85 25.56 -31.55
C VAL A 755 82.45 26.92 -31.00
N PRO A 756 83.18 27.50 -30.03
CA PRO A 756 82.91 28.85 -29.56
C PRO A 756 82.96 29.81 -30.75
N ALA A 757 81.86 30.50 -31.06
CA ALA A 757 81.86 31.49 -32.11
C ALA A 757 82.88 32.60 -31.77
N PRO A 758 83.74 33.04 -32.71
CA PRO A 758 84.45 34.30 -32.55
C PRO A 758 83.43 35.45 -32.54
N GLU A 759 83.74 36.53 -31.81
CA GLU A 759 82.88 37.72 -31.62
C GLU A 759 82.14 38.15 -32.90
N PRO A 760 80.89 38.65 -32.80
CA PRO A 760 80.14 39.10 -33.97
C PRO A 760 80.87 40.25 -34.66
N SER A 761 81.29 40.02 -35.90
CA SER A 761 81.78 41.04 -36.83
C SER A 761 80.73 42.14 -36.98
N ALA A 762 81.08 43.34 -36.55
CA ALA A 762 80.34 44.57 -36.77
C ALA A 762 80.15 44.83 -38.28
N SER A 763 79.06 44.33 -38.86
CA SER A 763 78.58 44.70 -40.19
C SER A 763 77.09 44.39 -40.32
N ALA A 764 76.29 45.15 -39.56
CA ALA A 764 74.93 45.51 -39.95
C ALA A 764 74.64 46.89 -39.34
N THR A 765 74.71 47.91 -40.18
CA THR A 765 74.39 49.31 -39.89
C THR A 765 73.01 49.45 -39.24
N ALA A 766 73.00 49.72 -37.93
CA ALA A 766 71.85 50.27 -37.24
C ALA A 766 71.89 51.80 -37.34
N THR A 767 70.96 52.35 -38.10
CA THR A 767 70.66 53.78 -38.18
C THR A 767 70.21 54.29 -36.79
N PRO A 768 70.72 55.41 -36.27
CA PRO A 768 70.34 55.89 -34.95
C PRO A 768 68.91 56.47 -34.96
N VAL A 769 68.06 55.96 -34.06
CA VAL A 769 66.74 56.53 -33.72
C VAL A 769 66.95 57.76 -32.83
N PRO A 770 66.27 58.90 -33.08
CA PRO A 770 66.43 60.10 -32.26
C PRO A 770 65.77 59.95 -30.89
N VAL A 771 66.49 60.39 -29.87
CA VAL A 771 66.02 60.54 -28.48
C VAL A 771 64.88 61.57 -28.43
N ALA A 772 63.66 61.10 -28.19
CA ALA A 772 62.52 61.97 -27.92
C ALA A 772 62.55 62.46 -26.46
N THR A 773 62.57 63.79 -26.34
CA THR A 773 62.66 64.59 -25.12
C THR A 773 61.53 64.30 -24.12
N ARG A 774 61.89 64.14 -22.84
CA ARG A 774 60.96 64.10 -21.70
C ARG A 774 60.02 65.32 -21.72
N ARG A 775 58.76 65.11 -22.07
CA ARG A 775 57.69 66.11 -21.87
C ARG A 775 57.06 65.91 -20.49
N ARG A 776 57.33 66.84 -19.56
CA ARG A 776 56.66 66.95 -18.25
C ARG A 776 55.14 67.05 -18.46
N ILE A 777 54.39 66.07 -17.95
CA ILE A 777 52.92 66.16 -17.83
C ILE A 777 52.59 66.59 -16.39
N ARG A 778 51.87 67.72 -16.28
CA ARG A 778 51.29 68.25 -15.02
C ARG A 778 50.19 67.30 -14.49
N PRO A 779 50.01 67.17 -13.17
CA PRO A 779 48.91 66.39 -12.61
C PRO A 779 47.60 67.18 -12.79
N ARG A 780 46.57 66.56 -13.38
CA ARG A 780 45.23 67.13 -13.50
C ARG A 780 44.32 66.48 -12.45
N ARG A 781 43.74 67.33 -11.61
CA ARG A 781 42.82 67.03 -10.52
C ARG A 781 41.59 66.23 -11.01
N SER A 782 41.17 65.31 -10.16
CA SER A 782 39.88 64.62 -10.11
C SER A 782 38.66 65.54 -10.18
N PRO A 783 37.51 65.02 -10.66
CA PRO A 783 36.22 65.36 -10.07
C PRO A 783 35.50 64.12 -9.54
N ARG A 784 34.97 64.29 -8.32
CA ARG A 784 34.00 63.43 -7.64
C ARG A 784 32.60 63.96 -7.97
N ARG A 785 31.61 63.06 -8.01
CA ARG A 785 30.13 63.25 -8.03
C ARG A 785 29.57 63.65 -9.41
N GLN A 786 28.45 63.09 -9.88
CA GLN A 786 27.30 62.48 -9.20
C GLN A 786 27.02 61.05 -9.65
#